data_AF-A0A697CW04-F1
#
_entry.id   AF-A0A697CW04-F1
#
_cell.length_a   1.000
_cell.length_b   1.000
_cell.length_c   1.000
_cell.angle_alpha   90.00
_cell.angle_beta   90.00
_cell.angle_gamma   90.00
#
_symmetry.space_group_name_H-M   'P 1'
#
loop_
_entity.id
_entity.type
_entity.pdbx_description
1 polymer ?
#
loop_
_entity_poly.entity_id
_entity_poly.type
_entity_poly.pdbx_seq_one_letter_code
_entity_poly.pdbx_strand_id
1 'polypeptide(L)'
;MKHKLAKVATYACLALGISLSSQAFASSEPRTLDGYVAQEDAFFDYLYKHHPIFKYEKEGRLVGKFTHSDRTENWVLNQNGAKFAAEHDLKQASITYRLPYESFLDFPNKFVGPKKCGECHPAQYASWERSRHAKTVRFPHEMEEVGGAEGLKKPMYNSQATILPDGIYPNDVYALIGTPRTKYGFIDRWLVRGTYHVEDGNLSDLSGKLTAGGNQFSRLWSEFLTPEMAQKIAAFAPGFPTKMEDFGGNGSQVWGTNSYAATYKEKAVFQPATAYCETCHTFKFDFKSKEEFYKALGNPKELQKHTISKGITCEECHGAGAHLYGARGAGMPSNCERCHQRFSYNETDAKINPRKPFNAYFKSSCPACGTEGAQMYSSAHYDKGMRCNTCHDPHEVTFNDWKSGYTKTKLKKTCKDCHETQASFFKKGGIHAKDNCTACHMPNMMSCENFGAVQNPDKGGFDNVRASHIWNIKVDKTAKTLNPPEGKERSPKVGGWTIARDDEGRFFLDLMWSCGRTSFSDINLMGPGASGCHSPVQSTLPEKLHFSNQEMIYDKVMEWQNPVKEGYEKIRKGIANIDKTFAEKTKLSVEQKSKVLSLTNQAQAIADRLEKDGSWGVHGPAYSKKIIEEALIYIQEAQNILNGK
;
A
#
# COMPACT_ATOMS: atom_id res chain seq x y z
N MET A 1 31.47 23.52 -17.33
CA MET A 1 32.26 24.39 -16.41
C MET A 1 31.29 25.20 -15.57
N LYS A 2 31.61 25.43 -14.28
CA LYS A 2 30.74 25.83 -13.15
C LYS A 2 29.94 24.70 -12.49
N HIS A 3 30.63 23.87 -11.72
CA HIS A 3 30.14 23.24 -10.48
C HIS A 3 31.34 22.71 -9.69
N LYS A 4 32.08 23.65 -9.07
CA LYS A 4 33.02 23.38 -7.98
C LYS A 4 32.68 24.43 -6.93
N LEU A 5 31.87 24.07 -5.95
CA LEU A 5 31.72 24.74 -4.65
C LEU A 5 30.65 23.98 -3.86
N ALA A 6 31.15 23.06 -3.02
CA ALA A 6 30.52 22.46 -1.82
C ALA A 6 31.07 21.04 -1.58
N LYS A 7 32.41 20.91 -1.51
CA LYS A 7 33.09 19.77 -0.88
C LYS A 7 34.30 20.34 -0.14
N VAL A 8 34.05 20.94 1.01
CA VAL A 8 35.09 21.30 1.98
C VAL A 8 34.54 20.92 3.35
N ALA A 9 35.01 19.78 3.87
CA ALA A 9 35.20 19.48 5.29
C ALA A 9 35.33 17.95 5.54
N THR A 10 36.20 17.24 4.82
CA THR A 10 36.76 15.96 5.33
C THR A 10 37.99 15.54 4.52
N TYR A 11 39.11 16.23 4.72
CA TYR A 11 40.43 15.67 4.41
C TYR A 11 41.43 16.18 5.43
N ALA A 12 41.61 15.40 6.48
CA ALA A 12 42.82 15.37 7.28
C ALA A 12 43.17 13.88 7.47
N CYS A 13 44.44 13.56 7.24
CA CYS A 13 45.09 12.24 7.30
C CYS A 13 45.02 11.36 6.03
N LEU A 14 45.86 11.73 5.07
CA LEU A 14 46.49 10.80 4.13
C LEU A 14 48.00 10.87 4.37
N ALA A 15 48.51 10.00 5.23
CA ALA A 15 49.94 9.70 5.33
C ALA A 15 50.09 8.35 6.03
N LEU A 16 50.05 7.28 5.24
CA LEU A 16 50.84 6.05 5.38
C LEU A 16 50.36 5.08 4.29
N GLY A 17 51.23 4.86 3.30
CA GLY A 17 50.98 3.91 2.22
C GLY A 17 50.86 2.51 2.78
N ILE A 18 49.65 1.98 2.77
CA ILE A 18 49.36 0.55 2.93
C ILE A 18 48.51 0.17 1.72
N SER A 19 49.04 -0.73 0.89
CA SER A 19 48.29 -1.40 -0.15
C SER A 19 47.10 -2.13 0.48
N LEU A 20 45.88 -1.67 0.22
CA LEU A 20 44.68 -2.40 0.60
C LEU A 20 44.54 -3.61 -0.34
N SER A 21 45.12 -4.73 0.07
CA SER A 21 44.81 -6.04 -0.47
C SER A 21 43.32 -6.32 -0.26
N SER A 22 42.60 -6.55 -1.36
CA SER A 22 41.22 -7.00 -1.39
C SER A 22 41.11 -8.44 -0.87
N GLN A 23 41.03 -8.60 0.45
CA GLN A 23 40.53 -9.82 1.08
C GLN A 23 39.47 -9.40 2.09
N ALA A 24 38.22 -9.59 1.70
CA ALA A 24 37.06 -9.40 2.56
C ALA A 24 37.03 -10.50 3.62
N PHE A 25 37.75 -10.30 4.72
CA PHE A 25 37.33 -10.88 5.99
C PHE A 25 36.09 -10.09 6.44
N ALA A 26 35.00 -10.81 6.71
CA ALA A 26 33.81 -10.21 7.33
C ALA A 26 34.26 -9.46 8.59
N SER A 27 34.04 -8.15 8.64
CA SER A 27 34.22 -7.40 9.87
C SER A 27 33.39 -8.06 10.96
N SER A 28 33.95 -8.27 12.15
CA SER A 28 33.22 -8.74 13.31
C SER A 28 32.10 -7.79 13.75
N GLU A 29 32.10 -6.56 13.21
CA GLU A 29 31.10 -5.54 13.47
C GLU A 29 29.92 -5.62 12.49
N PRO A 30 28.66 -5.44 12.99
CA PRO A 30 27.48 -5.35 12.13
C PRO A 30 27.57 -4.18 11.14
N ARG A 31 27.12 -4.38 9.91
CA ARG A 31 27.03 -3.29 8.92
C ARG A 31 25.93 -2.31 9.32
N THR A 32 26.28 -1.04 9.44
CA THR A 32 25.35 0.07 9.71
C THR A 32 24.82 0.69 8.41
N LEU A 33 23.89 1.65 8.53
CA LEU A 33 23.35 2.40 7.38
C LEU A 33 24.45 3.02 6.50
N ASP A 34 25.47 3.64 7.10
CA ASP A 34 26.63 4.19 6.37
C ASP A 34 27.35 3.13 5.53
N GLY A 35 27.53 1.94 6.11
CA GLY A 35 28.18 0.82 5.42
C GLY A 35 27.40 0.35 4.20
N TYR A 36 26.06 0.40 4.24
CA TYR A 36 25.26 0.13 3.04
C TYR A 36 25.36 1.27 2.02
N VAL A 37 25.29 2.53 2.44
CA VAL A 37 25.41 3.65 1.51
C VAL A 37 26.75 3.59 0.77
N ALA A 38 27.87 3.45 1.49
CA ALA A 38 29.20 3.39 0.91
C ALA A 38 29.46 2.13 0.05
N GLN A 39 28.77 1.01 0.33
CA GLN A 39 28.94 -0.22 -0.46
C GLN A 39 28.54 -0.03 -1.93
N GLU A 40 27.60 0.86 -2.22
CA GLU A 40 27.03 1.02 -3.56
C GLU A 40 27.96 1.77 -4.54
N ASP A 41 28.89 2.58 -4.02
CA ASP A 41 29.78 3.44 -4.82
C ASP A 41 30.52 2.64 -5.90
N ALA A 42 31.11 1.50 -5.54
CA ALA A 42 31.84 0.65 -6.48
C ALA A 42 30.93 0.08 -7.60
N PHE A 43 29.64 -0.15 -7.30
CA PHE A 43 28.70 -0.61 -8.30
C PHE A 43 28.29 0.51 -9.26
N PHE A 44 28.10 1.73 -8.76
CA PHE A 44 27.88 2.89 -9.63
C PHE A 44 29.08 3.17 -10.53
N ASP A 45 30.30 3.12 -10.01
CA ASP A 45 31.52 3.29 -10.80
C ASP A 45 31.61 2.29 -11.96
N TYR A 46 31.18 1.05 -11.73
CA TYR A 46 31.05 0.05 -12.79
C TYR A 46 29.98 0.46 -13.81
N LEU A 47 28.78 0.81 -13.35
CA LEU A 47 27.67 1.18 -14.23
C LEU A 47 27.98 2.40 -15.11
N TYR A 48 28.64 3.43 -14.59
CA TYR A 48 29.06 4.60 -15.38
C TYR A 48 29.98 4.24 -16.56
N LYS A 49 30.77 3.18 -16.42
CA LYS A 49 31.71 2.72 -17.46
C LYS A 49 31.06 1.76 -18.46
N HIS A 50 30.05 1.00 -18.03
CA HIS A 50 29.57 -0.16 -18.76
C HIS A 50 28.09 -0.09 -19.20
N HIS A 51 27.26 0.74 -18.58
CA HIS A 51 25.84 0.79 -18.89
C HIS A 51 25.58 1.49 -20.25
N PRO A 52 24.73 0.93 -21.14
CA PRO A 52 24.41 1.50 -22.44
C PRO A 52 23.99 2.96 -22.45
N ILE A 53 23.27 3.39 -21.42
CA ILE A 53 22.72 4.75 -21.35
C ILE A 53 23.79 5.83 -21.57
N PHE A 54 25.01 5.62 -21.07
CA PHE A 54 26.12 6.57 -21.22
C PHE A 54 26.70 6.57 -22.63
N LYS A 55 26.50 5.50 -23.41
CA LYS A 55 26.78 5.49 -24.85
C LYS A 55 25.73 6.31 -25.61
N TYR A 56 24.44 6.11 -25.33
CA TYR A 56 23.38 6.94 -25.90
C TYR A 56 23.60 8.43 -25.56
N GLU A 57 24.04 8.74 -24.33
CA GLU A 57 24.34 10.12 -23.91
C GLU A 57 25.46 10.74 -24.74
N LYS A 58 26.60 10.05 -24.84
CA LYS A 58 27.77 10.50 -25.62
C LYS A 58 27.44 10.73 -27.10
N GLU A 59 26.52 9.94 -27.64
CA GLU A 59 26.10 10.01 -29.04
C GLU A 59 24.93 10.98 -29.26
N GLY A 60 24.43 11.67 -28.22
CA GLY A 60 23.32 12.62 -28.35
C GLY A 60 21.96 11.96 -28.63
N ARG A 61 21.79 10.67 -28.26
CA ARG A 61 20.60 9.85 -28.53
C ARG A 61 19.72 9.64 -27.29
N LEU A 62 19.92 10.41 -26.23
CA LEU A 62 19.02 10.45 -25.07
C LEU A 62 17.91 11.49 -25.28
N VAL A 63 16.67 11.07 -25.03
CA VAL A 63 15.52 11.97 -24.96
C VAL A 63 15.06 12.08 -23.51
N GLY A 64 15.27 13.27 -22.93
CA GLY A 64 15.03 13.55 -21.52
C GLY A 64 16.29 13.42 -20.65
N LYS A 65 16.25 14.06 -19.48
CA LYS A 65 17.38 14.12 -18.54
C LYS A 65 17.36 12.94 -17.58
N PHE A 66 18.43 12.15 -17.55
CA PHE A 66 18.59 11.09 -16.57
C PHE A 66 19.34 11.59 -15.33
N THR A 67 18.74 11.42 -14.15
CA THR A 67 19.33 11.84 -12.87
C THR A 67 19.76 10.63 -12.06
N HIS A 68 20.96 10.68 -11.51
CA HIS A 68 21.49 9.70 -10.56
C HIS A 68 20.56 9.52 -9.35
N SER A 69 20.33 8.28 -8.93
CA SER A 69 19.53 7.96 -7.74
C SER A 69 20.09 6.74 -7.00
N ASP A 70 20.69 6.97 -5.83
CA ASP A 70 21.45 6.01 -5.03
C ASP A 70 20.83 5.77 -3.64
N ARG A 71 21.49 4.97 -2.80
CA ARG A 71 21.11 4.75 -1.40
C ARG A 71 21.16 6.02 -0.56
N THR A 72 22.00 7.02 -0.87
CA THR A 72 22.00 8.29 -0.12
C THR A 72 20.67 9.01 -0.33
N GLU A 73 20.27 9.22 -1.58
CA GLU A 73 18.97 9.82 -1.90
C GLU A 73 17.82 8.98 -1.35
N ASN A 74 17.85 7.67 -1.62
CA ASN A 74 16.71 6.81 -1.32
C ASN A 74 16.59 6.45 0.16
N TRP A 75 17.68 6.07 0.83
CA TRP A 75 17.62 5.49 2.18
C TRP A 75 17.81 6.55 3.26
N VAL A 76 18.45 7.68 2.96
CA VAL A 76 18.80 8.72 3.95
C VAL A 76 18.01 10.01 3.75
N LEU A 77 18.01 10.58 2.55
CA LEU A 77 17.44 11.92 2.31
C LEU A 77 15.93 11.91 2.13
N ASN A 78 15.39 10.85 1.54
CA ASN A 78 13.96 10.72 1.27
C ASN A 78 13.10 10.78 2.54
N GLN A 79 11.86 11.26 2.36
CA GLN A 79 10.83 11.31 3.40
C GLN A 79 11.25 12.09 4.66
N ASN A 80 12.02 13.17 4.46
CA ASN A 80 12.50 14.08 5.50
C ASN A 80 13.39 13.42 6.56
N GLY A 81 14.15 12.39 6.18
CA GLY A 81 15.10 11.72 7.08
C GLY A 81 16.18 12.67 7.62
N ALA A 82 16.74 13.54 6.78
CA ALA A 82 17.71 14.55 7.23
C ALA A 82 17.13 15.52 8.28
N LYS A 83 15.86 15.89 8.12
CA LYS A 83 15.17 16.79 9.05
C LYS A 83 14.91 16.10 10.39
N PHE A 84 14.36 14.89 10.36
CA PHE A 84 14.16 14.08 11.56
C PHE A 84 15.49 13.85 12.30
N ALA A 85 16.56 13.54 11.57
CA ALA A 85 17.88 13.33 12.14
C ALA A 85 18.40 14.59 12.88
N ALA A 86 18.27 15.77 12.25
CA ALA A 86 18.67 17.03 12.85
C ALA A 86 17.89 17.37 14.13
N GLU A 87 16.58 17.11 14.15
CA GLU A 87 15.71 17.38 15.29
C GLU A 87 15.96 16.43 16.48
N HIS A 88 16.59 15.29 16.25
CA HIS A 88 16.84 14.24 17.25
C HIS A 88 18.33 13.98 17.53
N ASP A 89 19.23 14.86 17.10
CA ASP A 89 20.69 14.73 17.26
C ASP A 89 21.24 13.38 16.75
N LEU A 90 20.70 12.93 15.61
CA LEU A 90 21.15 11.73 14.92
C LEU A 90 22.05 12.11 13.75
N LYS A 91 23.08 11.30 13.47
CA LYS A 91 23.89 11.45 12.26
C LYS A 91 23.04 11.39 10.98
N GLN A 92 22.08 10.47 10.95
CA GLN A 92 21.19 10.22 9.83
C GLN A 92 19.99 9.36 10.28
N ALA A 93 18.90 9.41 9.52
CA ALA A 93 17.71 8.61 9.77
C ALA A 93 17.15 8.06 8.46
N SER A 94 16.95 6.73 8.42
CA SER A 94 16.27 6.06 7.33
C SER A 94 14.79 5.86 7.66
N ILE A 95 13.93 6.68 7.07
CA ILE A 95 12.50 6.71 7.39
C ILE A 95 11.72 5.60 6.66
N THR A 96 12.14 5.26 5.44
CA THR A 96 11.31 4.44 4.54
C THR A 96 12.04 3.19 4.04
N TYR A 97 13.23 3.35 3.44
CA TYR A 97 13.93 2.28 2.73
C TYR A 97 15.23 1.91 3.44
N ARG A 98 15.33 0.66 3.89
CA ARG A 98 16.56 0.08 4.43
C ARG A 98 16.53 -1.44 4.35
N LEU A 99 17.70 -2.07 4.37
CA LEU A 99 17.83 -3.52 4.52
C LEU A 99 18.16 -3.91 5.97
N PRO A 100 17.58 -5.01 6.49
CA PRO A 100 17.97 -5.56 7.78
C PRO A 100 19.22 -6.46 7.69
N TYR A 101 19.51 -7.01 6.51
CA TYR A 101 20.54 -8.02 6.28
C TYR A 101 21.26 -7.77 4.93
N GLU A 102 21.69 -8.83 4.25
CA GLU A 102 22.54 -8.78 3.07
C GLU A 102 21.89 -8.05 1.87
N SER A 103 22.67 -7.18 1.24
CA SER A 103 22.42 -6.70 -0.11
C SER A 103 22.78 -7.78 -1.13
N PHE A 104 22.25 -7.72 -2.36
CA PHE A 104 22.76 -8.59 -3.42
C PHE A 104 24.22 -8.30 -3.82
N LEU A 105 24.85 -7.23 -3.30
CA LEU A 105 26.28 -6.96 -3.45
C LEU A 105 27.17 -7.71 -2.44
N ASP A 106 26.57 -8.51 -1.55
CA ASP A 106 27.30 -9.29 -0.56
C ASP A 106 27.68 -10.67 -1.09
N PHE A 107 28.99 -10.86 -1.32
CA PHE A 107 29.57 -12.11 -1.80
C PHE A 107 30.76 -12.57 -0.94
N PRO A 108 30.86 -13.87 -0.63
CA PRO A 108 29.77 -14.84 -0.70
C PRO A 108 28.67 -14.51 0.33
N ASN A 109 27.41 -14.76 -0.04
CA ASN A 109 26.28 -14.79 0.89
C ASN A 109 25.96 -16.23 1.31
N LYS A 110 25.01 -16.37 2.24
CA LYS A 110 24.61 -17.67 2.78
C LYS A 110 23.19 -18.07 2.38
N PHE A 111 22.65 -17.49 1.31
CA PHE A 111 21.37 -17.93 0.79
C PHE A 111 21.49 -19.35 0.24
N VAL A 112 20.53 -20.22 0.58
CA VAL A 112 20.43 -21.59 0.06
C VAL A 112 19.29 -21.76 -0.94
N GLY A 113 18.42 -20.76 -1.04
CA GLY A 113 17.27 -20.73 -1.93
C GLY A 113 16.03 -21.38 -1.31
N PRO A 114 14.81 -20.89 -1.65
CA PRO A 114 13.57 -21.32 -1.00
C PRO A 114 13.25 -22.81 -1.22
N LYS A 115 13.71 -23.41 -2.33
CA LYS A 115 13.53 -24.83 -2.60
C LYS A 115 14.21 -25.70 -1.54
N LYS A 116 15.38 -25.29 -1.04
CA LYS A 116 16.08 -25.98 0.05
C LYS A 116 15.32 -25.90 1.36
N CYS A 117 14.70 -24.76 1.67
CA CYS A 117 13.79 -24.67 2.80
C CYS A 117 12.58 -25.62 2.63
N GLY A 118 12.04 -25.73 1.41
CA GLY A 118 10.90 -26.59 1.07
C GLY A 118 11.17 -28.09 1.20
N GLU A 119 12.43 -28.54 1.13
CA GLU A 119 12.80 -29.96 1.36
C GLU A 119 12.38 -30.43 2.77
N CYS A 120 12.47 -29.57 3.79
CA CYS A 120 12.04 -29.88 5.16
C CYS A 120 10.70 -29.22 5.55
N HIS A 121 10.30 -28.14 4.87
CA HIS A 121 9.08 -27.38 5.17
C HIS A 121 8.10 -27.31 3.97
N PRO A 122 7.62 -28.46 3.46
CA PRO A 122 6.84 -28.50 2.22
C PRO A 122 5.49 -27.79 2.32
N ALA A 123 4.86 -27.74 3.50
CA ALA A 123 3.57 -27.09 3.69
C ALA A 123 3.67 -25.55 3.54
N GLN A 124 4.67 -24.94 4.17
CA GLN A 124 4.94 -23.51 4.07
C GLN A 124 5.40 -23.16 2.66
N TYR A 125 6.28 -23.98 2.06
CA TYR A 125 6.75 -23.79 0.69
C TYR A 125 5.58 -23.80 -0.32
N ALA A 126 4.70 -24.80 -0.25
CA ALA A 126 3.56 -24.91 -1.17
C ALA A 126 2.58 -23.73 -1.06
N SER A 127 2.40 -23.17 0.15
CA SER A 127 1.57 -21.98 0.37
C SER A 127 2.24 -20.72 -0.15
N TRP A 128 3.55 -20.58 0.10
CA TRP A 128 4.35 -19.44 -0.33
C TRP A 128 4.54 -19.39 -1.85
N GLU A 129 4.82 -20.51 -2.51
CA GLU A 129 5.18 -20.57 -3.93
C GLU A 129 4.05 -20.09 -4.84
N ARG A 130 2.79 -20.29 -4.43
CA ARG A 130 1.61 -19.77 -5.15
C ARG A 130 1.30 -18.30 -4.88
N SER A 131 2.03 -17.66 -3.97
CA SER A 131 1.75 -16.29 -3.54
C SER A 131 2.43 -15.23 -4.42
N ARG A 132 1.92 -14.00 -4.41
CA ARG A 132 2.59 -12.89 -5.11
C ARG A 132 3.94 -12.51 -4.49
N HIS A 133 4.24 -12.90 -3.24
CA HIS A 133 5.59 -12.78 -2.69
C HIS A 133 6.60 -13.59 -3.51
N ALA A 134 6.25 -14.83 -3.87
CA ALA A 134 7.08 -15.67 -4.74
C ALA A 134 7.08 -15.19 -6.21
N LYS A 135 5.97 -14.63 -6.70
CA LYS A 135 5.81 -14.25 -8.11
C LYS A 135 6.18 -12.79 -8.45
N THR A 136 6.60 -11.97 -7.48
CA THR A 136 6.82 -10.53 -7.74
C THR A 136 8.08 -10.23 -8.55
N VAL A 137 9.05 -11.14 -8.59
CA VAL A 137 10.26 -11.06 -9.43
C VAL A 137 10.32 -12.32 -10.26
N ARG A 138 10.24 -12.19 -11.59
CA ARG A 138 10.20 -13.34 -12.51
C ARG A 138 11.06 -13.09 -13.74
N PHE A 139 11.67 -14.15 -14.24
CA PHE A 139 12.42 -14.10 -15.48
C PHE A 139 11.47 -14.10 -16.69
N PRO A 140 11.92 -13.62 -17.86
CA PRO A 140 11.05 -13.53 -19.03
C PRO A 140 10.34 -14.84 -19.40
N HIS A 141 11.00 -15.99 -19.29
CA HIS A 141 10.42 -17.29 -19.61
C HIS A 141 9.39 -17.79 -18.57
N GLU A 142 9.33 -17.19 -17.39
CA GLU A 142 8.42 -17.58 -16.28
C GLU A 142 7.09 -16.81 -16.31
N MET A 143 6.89 -15.98 -17.32
CA MET A 143 5.72 -15.13 -17.47
C MET A 143 4.55 -15.92 -18.08
N GLU A 144 4.15 -16.99 -17.40
CA GLU A 144 3.17 -17.98 -17.85
C GLU A 144 1.78 -17.39 -18.17
N GLU A 145 1.39 -16.29 -17.52
CA GLU A 145 0.12 -15.60 -17.75
C GLU A 145 0.00 -14.98 -19.15
N VAL A 146 1.13 -14.81 -19.85
CA VAL A 146 1.20 -14.23 -21.20
C VAL A 146 1.81 -15.20 -22.21
N GLY A 147 2.09 -16.45 -21.81
CA GLY A 147 2.74 -17.44 -22.66
C GLY A 147 4.27 -17.32 -22.71
N GLY A 148 4.91 -16.90 -21.62
CA GLY A 148 6.36 -16.82 -21.49
C GLY A 148 6.97 -15.60 -22.18
N ALA A 149 8.24 -15.73 -22.59
CA ALA A 149 9.03 -14.60 -23.09
C ALA A 149 8.44 -13.97 -24.36
N GLU A 150 7.89 -14.78 -25.26
CA GLU A 150 7.22 -14.30 -26.48
C GLU A 150 5.98 -13.46 -26.18
N GLY A 151 5.32 -13.76 -25.06
CA GLY A 151 4.15 -13.03 -24.56
C GLY A 151 4.42 -11.58 -24.17
N LEU A 152 5.66 -11.25 -23.81
CA LEU A 152 6.01 -9.95 -23.24
C LEU A 152 5.86 -8.77 -24.21
N LYS A 153 5.85 -9.05 -25.51
CA LYS A 153 5.62 -8.08 -26.59
C LYS A 153 4.23 -8.20 -27.22
N LYS A 154 3.34 -9.04 -26.66
CA LYS A 154 1.95 -9.12 -27.12
C LYS A 154 1.12 -8.04 -26.42
N PRO A 155 0.23 -7.34 -27.16
CA PRO A 155 -0.73 -6.43 -26.55
C PRO A 155 -1.56 -7.13 -25.48
N MET A 156 -1.88 -6.39 -24.41
CA MET A 156 -2.62 -6.90 -23.26
C MET A 156 -3.95 -6.18 -23.08
N TYR A 157 -4.96 -6.97 -22.70
CA TYR A 157 -6.32 -6.52 -22.41
C TYR A 157 -6.95 -5.74 -23.58
N ASN A 158 -7.39 -4.51 -23.33
CA ASN A 158 -8.13 -3.68 -24.27
C ASN A 158 -7.22 -2.60 -24.91
N SER A 159 -5.91 -2.82 -24.94
CA SER A 159 -4.93 -1.80 -25.30
C SER A 159 -3.81 -2.37 -26.19
N GLN A 160 -3.04 -1.47 -26.82
CA GLN A 160 -1.80 -1.83 -27.52
C GLN A 160 -0.59 -1.93 -26.59
N ALA A 161 -0.76 -1.67 -25.30
CA ALA A 161 0.32 -1.74 -24.33
C ALA A 161 0.81 -3.19 -24.17
N THR A 162 2.13 -3.32 -24.13
CA THR A 162 2.84 -4.58 -23.91
C THR A 162 3.58 -4.50 -22.57
N ILE A 163 3.92 -5.64 -21.97
CA ILE A 163 4.58 -5.67 -20.65
C ILE A 163 5.97 -5.02 -20.74
N LEU A 164 6.73 -5.34 -21.79
CA LEU A 164 7.99 -4.68 -22.09
C LEU A 164 7.76 -3.55 -23.10
N PRO A 165 8.20 -2.32 -22.82
CA PRO A 165 7.94 -1.20 -23.70
C PRO A 165 8.73 -1.31 -25.02
N ASP A 166 8.53 -0.35 -25.92
CA ASP A 166 9.14 -0.38 -27.25
C ASP A 166 10.66 -0.40 -27.20
N GLY A 167 11.25 -1.16 -28.13
CA GLY A 167 12.68 -1.38 -28.22
C GLY A 167 13.34 -2.13 -27.05
N ILE A 168 12.55 -2.61 -26.08
CA ILE A 168 13.02 -3.49 -25.00
C ILE A 168 12.50 -4.91 -25.24
N TYR A 169 13.41 -5.88 -25.32
CA TYR A 169 13.08 -7.27 -25.59
C TYR A 169 13.46 -8.20 -24.41
N PRO A 170 12.95 -9.44 -24.37
CA PRO A 170 13.26 -10.38 -23.29
C PRO A 170 14.75 -10.57 -22.99
N ASN A 171 15.62 -10.51 -24.01
CA ASN A 171 17.07 -10.66 -23.85
C ASN A 171 17.78 -9.38 -23.34
N ASP A 172 17.07 -8.26 -23.24
CA ASP A 172 17.59 -7.03 -22.63
C ASP A 172 17.35 -6.98 -21.11
N VAL A 173 16.57 -7.93 -20.60
CA VAL A 173 15.96 -7.86 -19.28
C VAL A 173 16.47 -8.99 -18.40
N TYR A 174 16.94 -8.66 -17.21
CA TYR A 174 17.25 -9.64 -16.18
C TYR A 174 15.95 -10.22 -15.59
N ALA A 175 15.04 -9.34 -15.13
CA ALA A 175 13.80 -9.75 -14.50
C ALA A 175 12.67 -8.72 -14.69
N LEU A 176 11.44 -9.22 -14.67
CA LEU A 176 10.20 -8.46 -14.60
C LEU A 176 9.79 -8.32 -13.13
N ILE A 177 9.26 -7.15 -12.79
CA ILE A 177 8.78 -6.81 -11.46
C ILE A 177 7.27 -6.59 -11.52
N GLY A 178 6.51 -7.42 -10.82
CA GLY A 178 5.06 -7.29 -10.70
C GLY A 178 4.29 -8.54 -11.11
N THR A 179 2.96 -8.38 -11.15
CA THR A 179 1.98 -9.44 -11.46
C THR A 179 0.79 -8.83 -12.18
N PRO A 180 -0.08 -9.64 -12.81
CA PRO A 180 -1.20 -9.13 -13.61
C PRO A 180 -2.10 -8.24 -12.77
N ARG A 181 -2.13 -8.47 -11.46
CA ARG A 181 -2.90 -7.73 -10.48
C ARG A 181 -2.89 -6.21 -10.65
N THR A 182 -1.76 -5.58 -10.99
CA THR A 182 -1.67 -4.11 -10.99
C THR A 182 -0.79 -3.54 -12.09
N LYS A 183 0.47 -3.98 -12.18
CA LYS A 183 1.46 -3.35 -13.06
C LYS A 183 2.67 -4.23 -13.27
N TYR A 184 3.44 -3.89 -14.30
CA TYR A 184 4.78 -4.41 -14.52
C TYR A 184 5.79 -3.30 -14.71
N GLY A 185 7.01 -3.56 -14.25
CA GLY A 185 8.23 -2.89 -14.70
C GLY A 185 9.31 -3.92 -14.96
N PHE A 186 10.49 -3.47 -15.37
CA PHE A 186 11.62 -4.36 -15.67
C PHE A 186 12.91 -3.86 -15.03
N ILE A 187 13.84 -4.79 -14.84
CA ILE A 187 15.23 -4.55 -14.50
C ILE A 187 16.05 -5.06 -15.68
N ASP A 188 16.85 -4.20 -16.30
CA ASP A 188 17.67 -4.56 -17.45
C ASP A 188 18.81 -5.53 -17.07
N ARG A 189 19.53 -6.01 -18.09
CA ARG A 189 20.65 -6.95 -17.93
C ARG A 189 21.89 -6.39 -17.19
N TRP A 190 21.91 -5.11 -16.82
CA TRP A 190 22.91 -4.50 -15.93
C TRP A 190 22.37 -4.26 -14.51
N LEU A 191 21.20 -4.79 -14.21
CA LEU A 191 20.51 -4.62 -12.94
C LEU A 191 20.11 -3.16 -12.66
N VAL A 192 19.90 -2.37 -13.72
CA VAL A 192 19.35 -1.01 -13.62
C VAL A 192 17.85 -1.05 -13.87
N ARG A 193 17.13 -0.20 -13.15
CA ARG A 193 15.68 -0.07 -13.26
C ARG A 193 15.33 0.50 -14.62
N GLY A 194 14.41 -0.17 -15.33
CA GLY A 194 13.83 0.31 -16.57
C GLY A 194 12.95 1.54 -16.38
N THR A 195 13.55 2.73 -16.48
CA THR A 195 12.87 4.05 -16.42
C THR A 195 12.68 4.67 -17.80
N TYR A 196 12.85 3.86 -18.84
CA TYR A 196 12.95 4.27 -20.23
C TYR A 196 12.37 3.21 -21.17
N HIS A 197 12.27 3.60 -22.44
CA HIS A 197 12.07 2.73 -23.60
C HIS A 197 13.02 3.17 -24.73
N VAL A 198 13.02 2.46 -25.86
CA VAL A 198 13.82 2.84 -27.04
C VAL A 198 12.89 3.08 -28.23
N GLU A 199 12.91 4.31 -28.75
CA GLU A 199 12.17 4.71 -29.95
C GLU A 199 13.02 4.44 -31.20
N ASP A 200 12.38 3.99 -32.29
CA ASP A 200 12.99 3.75 -33.60
C ASP A 200 14.25 2.84 -33.55
N GLY A 201 14.25 1.85 -32.66
CA GLY A 201 15.38 0.94 -32.47
C GLY A 201 15.17 0.00 -31.30
N ASN A 202 16.27 -0.57 -30.79
CA ASN A 202 16.24 -1.48 -29.67
C ASN A 202 17.50 -1.41 -28.80
N LEU A 203 17.39 -1.86 -27.54
CA LEU A 203 18.50 -1.89 -26.59
C LEU A 203 19.51 -3.02 -26.89
N SER A 204 19.10 -4.07 -27.59
CA SER A 204 19.95 -5.23 -27.88
C SER A 204 21.14 -4.85 -28.78
N ASP A 205 20.89 -4.09 -29.83
CA ASP A 205 21.89 -3.60 -30.79
C ASP A 205 22.34 -2.14 -30.55
N LEU A 206 21.75 -1.49 -29.53
CA LEU A 206 22.03 -0.11 -29.14
C LEU A 206 21.62 0.94 -30.19
N SER A 207 20.64 0.63 -31.04
CA SER A 207 20.06 1.55 -32.05
C SER A 207 19.00 2.49 -31.46
N GLY A 208 18.46 3.37 -32.30
CA GLY A 208 17.35 4.26 -31.95
C GLY A 208 17.71 5.35 -30.94
N LYS A 209 16.69 5.83 -30.22
CA LYS A 209 16.81 6.85 -29.15
C LYS A 209 16.30 6.27 -27.85
N LEU A 210 17.08 6.39 -26.78
CA LEU A 210 16.66 5.98 -25.44
C LEU A 210 15.88 7.13 -24.81
N THR A 211 14.60 6.89 -24.53
CA THR A 211 13.63 7.91 -24.17
C THR A 211 13.12 7.71 -22.76
N ALA A 212 13.14 8.78 -21.96
CA ALA A 212 12.63 8.79 -20.59
C ALA A 212 11.12 8.51 -20.53
N GLY A 213 10.71 7.65 -19.59
CA GLY A 213 9.30 7.31 -19.37
C GLY A 213 8.76 6.25 -20.32
N GLY A 214 7.43 6.12 -20.39
CA GLY A 214 6.75 5.07 -21.17
C GLY A 214 7.17 3.66 -20.76
N ASN A 215 7.41 3.45 -19.47
CA ASN A 215 8.22 2.33 -18.97
C ASN A 215 7.48 1.39 -18.02
N GLN A 216 6.28 1.76 -17.55
CA GLN A 216 5.50 0.95 -16.62
C GLN A 216 4.16 0.57 -17.25
N PHE A 217 3.97 -0.73 -17.48
CA PHE A 217 2.69 -1.28 -17.88
C PHE A 217 1.67 -1.14 -16.74
N SER A 218 0.50 -0.58 -17.04
CA SER A 218 -0.58 -0.35 -16.09
C SER A 218 -1.79 -1.22 -16.41
N ARG A 219 -2.19 -2.13 -15.51
CA ARG A 219 -3.45 -2.86 -15.69
C ARG A 219 -4.65 -1.92 -15.62
N LEU A 220 -4.65 -0.98 -14.69
CA LEU A 220 -5.72 0.01 -14.56
C LEU A 220 -5.98 0.70 -15.90
N TRP A 221 -4.91 1.16 -16.54
CA TRP A 221 -5.02 1.89 -17.79
C TRP A 221 -5.34 0.98 -18.97
N SER A 222 -4.63 -0.14 -19.10
CA SER A 222 -4.78 -1.07 -20.24
C SER A 222 -6.11 -1.83 -20.26
N GLU A 223 -6.69 -2.13 -19.09
CA GLU A 223 -7.91 -2.92 -18.99
C GLU A 223 -9.16 -2.05 -18.79
N PHE A 224 -9.08 -1.01 -17.95
CA PHE A 224 -10.28 -0.32 -17.45
C PHE A 224 -10.43 1.12 -17.91
N LEU A 225 -9.35 1.91 -17.96
CA LEU A 225 -9.42 3.29 -18.44
C LEU A 225 -9.38 3.32 -19.97
N THR A 226 -10.37 2.74 -20.64
CA THR A 226 -10.57 2.96 -22.08
C THR A 226 -10.91 4.43 -22.36
N PRO A 227 -10.79 4.94 -23.60
CA PRO A 227 -11.23 6.29 -23.92
C PRO A 227 -12.68 6.57 -23.49
N GLU A 228 -13.59 5.61 -23.64
CA GLU A 228 -14.99 5.74 -23.21
C GLU A 228 -15.12 5.81 -21.69
N MET A 229 -14.36 4.97 -20.95
CA MET A 229 -14.35 5.04 -19.50
C MET A 229 -13.76 6.37 -19.00
N ALA A 230 -12.71 6.87 -19.65
CA ALA A 230 -12.12 8.16 -19.33
C ALA A 230 -13.14 9.30 -19.50
N GLN A 231 -13.94 9.28 -20.58
CA GLN A 231 -15.04 10.23 -20.77
C GLN A 231 -16.12 10.08 -19.69
N LYS A 232 -16.51 8.85 -19.34
CA LYS A 232 -17.46 8.59 -18.26
C LYS A 232 -16.98 9.15 -16.92
N ILE A 233 -15.70 8.99 -16.62
CA ILE A 233 -15.10 9.54 -15.41
C ILE A 233 -15.04 11.07 -15.48
N ALA A 234 -14.68 11.66 -16.62
CA ALA A 234 -14.60 13.12 -16.79
C ALA A 234 -15.96 13.81 -16.57
N ALA A 235 -17.07 13.17 -16.94
CA ALA A 235 -18.42 13.67 -16.65
C ALA A 235 -18.72 13.74 -15.14
N PHE A 236 -18.14 12.83 -14.35
CA PHE A 236 -18.28 12.78 -12.89
C PHE A 236 -17.23 13.64 -12.14
N ALA A 237 -16.01 13.66 -12.67
CA ALA A 237 -14.85 14.34 -12.12
C ALA A 237 -14.23 15.25 -13.20
N PRO A 238 -14.73 16.49 -13.36
CA PRO A 238 -14.22 17.43 -14.35
C PRO A 238 -12.70 17.61 -14.23
N GLY A 239 -12.02 17.65 -15.38
CA GLY A 239 -10.56 17.70 -15.47
C GLY A 239 -9.86 16.34 -15.51
N PHE A 240 -10.61 15.23 -15.47
CA PHE A 240 -10.04 13.90 -15.71
C PHE A 240 -9.50 13.80 -17.15
N PRO A 241 -8.31 13.22 -17.37
CA PRO A 241 -7.70 13.14 -18.69
C PRO A 241 -8.48 12.20 -19.62
N THR A 242 -8.71 12.63 -20.87
CA THR A 242 -9.49 11.86 -21.85
C THR A 242 -8.75 11.58 -23.16
N LYS A 243 -7.66 12.31 -23.41
CA LYS A 243 -6.75 12.13 -24.54
C LYS A 243 -5.33 11.94 -24.03
N MET A 244 -4.43 11.41 -24.86
CA MET A 244 -3.07 11.08 -24.43
C MET A 244 -2.31 12.30 -23.89
N GLU A 245 -2.53 13.48 -24.49
CA GLU A 245 -1.86 14.72 -24.11
C GLU A 245 -2.28 15.19 -22.70
N ASP A 246 -3.51 14.88 -22.28
CA ASP A 246 -4.06 15.29 -20.98
C ASP A 246 -3.34 14.59 -19.81
N PHE A 247 -2.77 13.40 -20.04
CA PHE A 247 -1.99 12.68 -19.01
C PHE A 247 -0.62 13.33 -18.75
N GLY A 248 -0.20 14.26 -19.62
CA GLY A 248 1.06 14.98 -19.52
C GLY A 248 2.25 14.06 -19.27
N GLY A 249 3.11 14.46 -18.34
CA GLY A 249 4.32 13.71 -18.00
C GLY A 249 4.10 12.31 -17.40
N ASN A 250 2.88 11.97 -16.95
CA ASN A 250 2.55 10.61 -16.53
C ASN A 250 2.20 9.68 -17.72
N GLY A 251 1.92 10.24 -18.90
CA GLY A 251 1.55 9.49 -20.09
C GLY A 251 2.70 8.75 -20.76
N SER A 252 2.47 8.33 -22.01
CA SER A 252 3.47 7.72 -22.90
C SER A 252 3.01 7.81 -24.36
N GLN A 253 3.68 7.09 -25.27
CA GLN A 253 3.21 6.93 -26.65
C GLN A 253 2.11 5.86 -26.81
N VAL A 254 1.89 5.00 -25.82
CA VAL A 254 0.94 3.89 -25.90
C VAL A 254 -0.08 3.97 -24.77
N TRP A 255 -1.36 3.97 -25.12
CA TRP A 255 -2.45 3.89 -24.15
C TRP A 255 -2.33 2.59 -23.34
N GLY A 256 -2.26 2.68 -22.01
CA GLY A 256 -2.01 1.54 -21.13
C GLY A 256 -0.63 1.51 -20.46
N THR A 257 0.31 2.36 -20.90
CA THR A 257 1.66 2.46 -20.33
C THR A 257 1.89 3.84 -19.74
N ASN A 258 2.22 3.92 -18.45
CA ASN A 258 2.54 5.19 -17.80
C ASN A 258 4.05 5.35 -17.56
N SER A 259 4.43 6.59 -17.20
CA SER A 259 5.80 6.95 -16.86
C SER A 259 5.99 6.94 -15.33
N TYR A 260 6.91 6.08 -14.84
CA TYR A 260 7.11 5.86 -13.40
C TYR A 260 8.59 5.96 -12.97
N ALA A 261 8.85 6.84 -12.00
CA ALA A 261 10.18 7.44 -11.74
C ALA A 261 10.80 8.06 -13.00
N ALA A 262 9.91 8.57 -13.85
CA ALA A 262 10.18 9.30 -15.05
C ALA A 262 9.00 10.23 -15.34
N THR A 263 9.26 11.25 -16.12
CA THR A 263 8.31 12.16 -16.74
C THR A 263 8.55 12.02 -18.24
N TYR A 264 7.52 11.58 -18.98
CA TYR A 264 7.66 11.19 -20.38
C TYR A 264 8.42 12.24 -21.20
N LYS A 265 9.50 11.82 -21.88
CA LYS A 265 10.43 12.64 -22.69
C LYS A 265 11.18 13.77 -21.96
N GLU A 266 10.91 14.02 -20.69
CA GLU A 266 11.50 15.12 -19.94
C GLU A 266 12.63 14.67 -19.02
N LYS A 267 12.38 13.67 -18.16
CA LYS A 267 13.35 13.22 -17.15
C LYS A 267 13.09 11.80 -16.68
N ALA A 268 14.11 11.12 -16.21
CA ALA A 268 14.03 9.80 -15.61
C ALA A 268 15.13 9.61 -14.56
N VAL A 269 14.96 8.69 -13.62
CA VAL A 269 16.05 8.32 -12.71
C VAL A 269 16.91 7.21 -13.31
N PHE A 270 18.23 7.35 -13.24
CA PHE A 270 19.18 6.26 -13.42
C PHE A 270 19.41 5.62 -12.05
N GLN A 271 18.75 4.49 -11.82
CA GLN A 271 18.65 3.87 -10.49
C GLN A 271 18.97 2.37 -10.58
N PRO A 272 20.10 1.90 -10.03
CA PRO A 272 20.37 0.48 -9.91
C PRO A 272 19.40 -0.18 -8.93
N ALA A 273 19.20 -1.48 -9.09
CA ALA A 273 18.33 -2.24 -8.20
C ALA A 273 18.79 -2.19 -6.73
N THR A 274 20.08 -1.94 -6.47
CA THR A 274 20.66 -1.77 -5.13
C THR A 274 20.14 -0.55 -4.38
N ALA A 275 19.78 0.51 -5.10
CA ALA A 275 19.40 1.77 -4.50
C ALA A 275 17.99 1.72 -3.91
N TYR A 276 17.16 0.80 -4.42
CA TYR A 276 15.73 0.81 -4.12
C TYR A 276 15.08 -0.57 -4.25
N CYS A 277 15.11 -1.18 -5.43
CA CYS A 277 14.32 -2.40 -5.74
C CYS A 277 14.62 -3.57 -4.79
N GLU A 278 15.89 -3.80 -4.45
CA GLU A 278 16.28 -4.89 -3.54
C GLU A 278 15.72 -4.75 -2.12
N THR A 279 15.20 -3.58 -1.76
CA THR A 279 14.55 -3.39 -0.47
C THR A 279 13.28 -4.23 -0.38
N CYS A 280 12.49 -4.32 -1.46
CA CYS A 280 11.15 -4.91 -1.42
C CYS A 280 10.83 -5.91 -2.55
N HIS A 281 11.61 -5.94 -3.63
CA HIS A 281 11.45 -6.86 -4.75
C HIS A 281 12.80 -7.52 -5.01
N THR A 282 13.08 -8.51 -4.17
CA THR A 282 14.42 -9.01 -3.90
C THR A 282 14.87 -10.10 -4.85
N PHE A 283 16.18 -10.20 -5.00
CA PHE A 283 16.86 -11.35 -5.56
C PHE A 283 18.27 -11.44 -4.94
N LYS A 284 18.85 -12.64 -4.95
CA LYS A 284 20.23 -12.90 -4.49
C LYS A 284 20.92 -13.85 -5.45
N PHE A 285 22.24 -13.69 -5.56
CA PHE A 285 23.07 -14.53 -6.42
C PHE A 285 24.00 -15.43 -5.60
N ASP A 286 24.45 -16.55 -6.17
CA ASP A 286 25.37 -17.51 -5.52
C ASP A 286 26.84 -17.38 -5.93
N PHE A 287 27.22 -16.27 -6.57
CA PHE A 287 28.59 -15.92 -6.92
C PHE A 287 29.53 -16.00 -5.70
N LYS A 288 30.77 -16.42 -5.94
CA LYS A 288 31.78 -16.56 -4.89
C LYS A 288 32.51 -15.24 -4.61
N SER A 289 32.48 -14.31 -5.57
CA SER A 289 33.21 -13.05 -5.50
C SER A 289 32.50 -11.93 -6.27
N LYS A 290 32.87 -10.68 -6.00
CA LYS A 290 32.36 -9.51 -6.75
C LYS A 290 32.84 -9.53 -8.20
N GLU A 291 34.02 -10.07 -8.46
CA GLU A 291 34.62 -10.18 -9.77
C GLU A 291 33.81 -11.12 -10.67
N GLU A 292 33.35 -12.26 -10.14
CA GLU A 292 32.41 -13.14 -10.85
C GLU A 292 31.09 -12.43 -11.16
N PHE A 293 30.53 -11.73 -10.17
CA PHE A 293 29.31 -10.96 -10.35
C PHE A 293 29.45 -9.89 -11.45
N TYR A 294 30.51 -9.08 -11.42
CA TYR A 294 30.73 -8.05 -12.42
C TYR A 294 30.95 -8.62 -13.83
N LYS A 295 31.59 -9.78 -13.97
CA LYS A 295 31.72 -10.47 -15.27
C LYS A 295 30.37 -10.95 -15.83
N ALA A 296 29.39 -11.22 -14.98
CA ALA A 296 28.06 -11.63 -15.39
C ALA A 296 27.15 -10.45 -15.80
N LEU A 297 27.42 -9.23 -15.35
CA LEU A 297 26.63 -8.05 -15.70
C LEU A 297 26.63 -7.78 -17.21
N GLY A 298 25.46 -7.51 -17.76
CA GLY A 298 25.24 -7.41 -19.20
C GLY A 298 24.86 -8.74 -19.85
N ASN A 299 24.96 -9.87 -19.14
CA ASN A 299 24.51 -11.18 -19.59
C ASN A 299 23.33 -11.68 -18.72
N PRO A 300 22.07 -11.50 -19.14
CA PRO A 300 20.93 -11.86 -18.31
C PRO A 300 20.83 -13.37 -18.08
N LYS A 301 21.28 -14.21 -19.01
CA LYS A 301 21.26 -15.67 -18.83
C LYS A 301 22.21 -16.12 -17.73
N GLU A 302 23.40 -15.53 -17.66
CA GLU A 302 24.37 -15.87 -16.62
C GLU A 302 23.90 -15.37 -15.25
N LEU A 303 23.35 -14.15 -15.17
CA LEU A 303 22.74 -13.63 -13.95
C LEU A 303 21.58 -14.53 -13.47
N GLN A 304 20.68 -14.91 -14.39
CA GLN A 304 19.52 -15.77 -14.09
C GLN A 304 19.95 -17.16 -13.58
N LYS A 305 20.97 -17.76 -14.21
CA LYS A 305 21.56 -19.03 -13.78
C LYS A 305 22.12 -18.97 -12.37
N HIS A 306 22.78 -17.86 -12.04
CA HIS A 306 23.36 -17.63 -10.71
C HIS A 306 22.37 -17.04 -9.70
N THR A 307 21.08 -16.90 -10.03
CA THR A 307 20.07 -16.39 -9.09
C THR A 307 19.57 -17.52 -8.19
N ILE A 308 20.03 -17.52 -6.94
CA ILE A 308 19.65 -18.54 -5.93
C ILE A 308 18.32 -18.22 -5.23
N SER A 309 17.91 -16.95 -5.21
CA SER A 309 16.70 -16.48 -4.55
C SER A 309 16.08 -15.33 -5.35
N LYS A 310 14.76 -15.34 -5.53
CA LYS A 310 14.01 -14.29 -6.25
C LYS A 310 12.60 -14.12 -5.72
N GLY A 311 12.15 -12.87 -5.64
CA GLY A 311 10.94 -12.48 -4.94
C GLY A 311 11.18 -12.41 -3.42
N ILE A 312 10.10 -12.21 -2.67
CA ILE A 312 10.12 -12.24 -1.20
C ILE A 312 10.13 -13.71 -0.77
N THR A 313 11.32 -14.31 -0.68
CA THR A 313 11.52 -15.73 -0.36
C THR A 313 11.60 -15.97 1.15
N CYS A 314 11.66 -17.24 1.55
CA CYS A 314 11.81 -17.66 2.95
C CYS A 314 12.93 -16.88 3.66
N GLU A 315 14.09 -16.78 3.04
CA GLU A 315 15.31 -16.21 3.63
C GLU A 315 15.28 -14.67 3.70
N GLU A 316 14.46 -14.02 2.88
CA GLU A 316 14.24 -12.57 2.98
C GLU A 316 13.42 -12.19 4.23
N CYS A 317 12.67 -13.15 4.78
CA CYS A 317 11.91 -13.00 6.02
C CYS A 317 12.55 -13.67 7.25
N HIS A 318 13.31 -14.74 7.05
CA HIS A 318 13.90 -15.57 8.10
C HIS A 318 15.44 -15.46 8.22
N GLY A 319 16.08 -14.74 7.30
CA GLY A 319 17.54 -14.62 7.22
C GLY A 319 18.18 -15.68 6.31
N ALA A 320 19.37 -15.38 5.79
CA ALA A 320 20.12 -16.24 4.88
C ALA A 320 20.52 -17.56 5.58
N GLY A 321 20.05 -18.69 5.04
CA GLY A 321 20.21 -20.03 5.62
C GLY A 321 19.35 -20.31 6.86
N ALA A 322 18.62 -19.31 7.37
CA ALA A 322 17.80 -19.40 8.57
C ALA A 322 18.51 -20.13 9.73
N HIS A 323 17.88 -21.14 10.31
CA HIS A 323 18.38 -21.92 11.44
C HIS A 323 19.31 -23.08 11.04
N LEU A 324 19.82 -23.13 9.80
CA LEU A 324 20.80 -24.14 9.39
C LEU A 324 22.17 -23.91 10.05
N TYR A 325 22.92 -24.99 10.27
CA TYR A 325 24.30 -24.87 10.75
C TYR A 325 25.14 -24.05 9.76
N GLY A 326 25.88 -23.07 10.28
CA GLY A 326 26.68 -22.18 9.45
C GLY A 326 25.87 -21.10 8.73
N ALA A 327 24.57 -20.93 8.97
CA ALA A 327 23.78 -19.82 8.44
C ALA A 327 24.21 -18.45 9.00
N ARG A 328 23.62 -17.36 8.48
CA ARG A 328 23.81 -15.99 8.99
C ARG A 328 22.57 -15.46 9.73
N GLY A 329 21.51 -16.26 9.88
CA GLY A 329 20.24 -15.76 10.43
C GLY A 329 19.46 -16.72 11.32
N ALA A 330 19.57 -16.58 12.64
CA ALA A 330 18.46 -16.85 13.56
C ALA A 330 18.40 -15.68 14.56
N GLY A 331 17.57 -14.67 14.26
CA GLY A 331 17.45 -13.46 15.08
C GLY A 331 15.99 -13.11 15.37
N MET A 332 15.24 -12.66 14.36
CA MET A 332 13.78 -12.49 14.45
C MET A 332 13.12 -12.69 13.08
N PRO A 333 12.01 -13.44 12.99
CA PRO A 333 11.16 -13.44 11.80
C PRO A 333 10.70 -12.02 11.46
N SER A 334 10.56 -11.73 10.16
CA SER A 334 10.09 -10.43 9.66
C SER A 334 8.80 -9.97 10.36
N ASN A 335 8.81 -8.71 10.82
CA ASN A 335 7.62 -7.99 11.26
C ASN A 335 6.94 -7.20 10.10
N CYS A 336 7.33 -7.50 8.86
CA CYS A 336 6.85 -6.90 7.60
C CYS A 336 7.34 -5.46 7.32
N GLU A 337 7.98 -4.79 8.28
CA GLU A 337 8.18 -3.34 8.22
C GLU A 337 9.11 -2.89 7.09
N ARG A 338 10.08 -3.74 6.72
CA ARG A 338 11.02 -3.51 5.60
C ARG A 338 10.29 -3.09 4.32
N CYS A 339 9.17 -3.75 4.02
CA CYS A 339 8.46 -3.60 2.74
C CYS A 339 7.08 -2.93 2.86
N HIS A 340 6.46 -2.99 4.05
CA HIS A 340 5.07 -2.59 4.27
C HIS A 340 4.89 -1.42 5.24
N GLN A 341 5.95 -0.86 5.83
CA GLN A 341 5.83 0.29 6.74
C GLN A 341 5.75 1.60 5.97
N ARG A 342 6.85 1.95 5.29
CA ARG A 342 7.01 3.18 4.50
C ARG A 342 6.48 4.44 5.19
N PHE A 343 7.09 4.77 6.33
CA PHE A 343 6.81 6.04 7.00
C PHE A 343 7.20 7.24 6.15
N SER A 344 6.61 8.38 6.51
CA SER A 344 7.01 9.71 6.10
C SER A 344 6.99 10.65 7.30
N TYR A 345 7.97 11.55 7.39
CA TYR A 345 8.06 12.51 8.48
C TYR A 345 7.66 13.91 8.03
N ASN A 346 6.89 14.63 8.83
CA ASN A 346 6.73 16.08 8.72
C ASN A 346 6.38 16.69 10.08
N GLU A 347 6.78 17.95 10.31
CA GLU A 347 6.59 18.61 11.60
C GLU A 347 5.11 18.85 11.95
N THR A 348 4.25 19.06 10.96
CA THR A 348 2.83 19.31 11.20
C THR A 348 2.18 18.08 11.85
N ASP A 349 2.43 16.89 11.31
CA ASP A 349 2.02 15.62 11.91
C ASP A 349 2.67 15.39 13.28
N ALA A 350 3.96 15.70 13.42
CA ALA A 350 4.67 15.56 14.69
C ALA A 350 4.09 16.45 15.79
N LYS A 351 3.60 17.65 15.45
CA LYS A 351 2.91 18.55 16.39
C LYS A 351 1.53 18.03 16.78
N ILE A 352 0.78 17.45 15.83
CA ILE A 352 -0.56 16.88 16.10
C ILE A 352 -0.47 15.65 17.00
N ASN A 353 0.49 14.76 16.74
CA ASN A 353 0.71 13.57 17.57
C ASN A 353 2.20 13.32 17.83
N PRO A 354 2.80 13.96 18.85
CA PRO A 354 4.22 13.79 19.17
C PRO A 354 4.61 12.35 19.54
N ARG A 355 3.67 11.55 20.04
CA ARG A 355 3.91 10.13 20.36
C ARG A 355 3.96 9.25 19.12
N LYS A 356 3.36 9.69 18.02
CA LYS A 356 3.31 8.98 16.74
C LYS A 356 3.49 9.95 15.56
N PRO A 357 4.69 10.54 15.42
CA PRO A 357 4.90 11.70 14.57
C PRO A 357 4.92 11.40 13.07
N PHE A 358 4.90 10.12 12.69
CA PHE A 358 5.01 9.71 11.29
C PHE A 358 3.65 9.61 10.59
N ASN A 359 3.63 10.02 9.33
CA ASN A 359 2.58 9.74 8.37
C ASN A 359 2.97 8.57 7.44
N ALA A 360 2.11 8.21 6.50
CA ALA A 360 2.44 7.27 5.42
C ALA A 360 3.17 7.99 4.28
N TYR A 361 4.03 7.28 3.54
CA TYR A 361 4.58 7.79 2.28
C TYR A 361 3.49 7.93 1.22
N PHE A 362 3.50 9.05 0.47
CA PHE A 362 2.55 9.32 -0.62
C PHE A 362 3.19 9.22 -2.00
N LYS A 363 2.39 8.77 -2.96
CA LYS A 363 2.67 8.83 -4.40
C LYS A 363 1.70 9.83 -5.02
N SER A 364 2.19 11.04 -5.23
CA SER A 364 1.36 12.21 -5.60
C SER A 364 0.36 12.50 -4.48
N SER A 365 -0.95 12.42 -4.72
CA SER A 365 -2.01 12.73 -3.73
C SER A 365 -2.56 11.53 -2.95
N CYS A 366 -2.15 10.30 -3.28
CA CYS A 366 -2.60 9.09 -2.60
C CYS A 366 -1.48 8.40 -1.81
N PRO A 367 -1.78 7.73 -0.68
CA PRO A 367 -0.78 6.92 0.03
C PRO A 367 -0.19 5.86 -0.89
N ALA A 368 1.11 5.62 -0.80
CA ALA A 368 1.78 4.63 -1.63
C ALA A 368 1.37 3.19 -1.24
N CYS A 369 1.49 2.24 -2.18
CA CYS A 369 1.46 0.82 -1.83
C CYS A 369 2.56 0.46 -0.82
N GLY A 370 2.36 -0.57 0.02
CA GLY A 370 3.36 -0.95 1.01
C GLY A 370 3.47 0.03 2.18
N THR A 371 2.41 0.78 2.49
CA THR A 371 2.34 1.68 3.66
C THR A 371 1.34 1.18 4.70
N GLU A 372 0.93 -0.08 4.65
CA GLU A 372 -0.06 -0.65 5.56
C GLU A 372 0.40 -0.53 7.02
N GLY A 373 1.70 -0.70 7.27
CA GLY A 373 2.31 -0.52 8.58
C GLY A 373 2.29 0.93 9.08
N ALA A 374 2.56 1.93 8.21
CA ALA A 374 2.44 3.33 8.60
C ALA A 374 1.00 3.75 8.87
N GLN A 375 0.05 3.26 8.06
CA GLN A 375 -1.38 3.50 8.29
C GLN A 375 -1.84 2.88 9.60
N MET A 376 -1.49 1.61 9.83
CA MET A 376 -1.84 0.89 11.04
C MET A 376 -1.21 1.53 12.29
N TYR A 377 0.01 2.07 12.18
CA TYR A 377 0.74 2.66 13.31
C TYR A 377 -0.10 3.67 14.08
N SER A 378 -0.95 4.46 13.40
CA SER A 378 -1.85 5.44 14.02
C SER A 378 -3.30 4.98 14.14
N SER A 379 -3.51 3.74 14.59
CA SER A 379 -4.82 3.15 14.83
C SER A 379 -4.99 2.60 16.25
N ALA A 380 -6.23 2.43 16.68
CA ALA A 380 -6.57 1.76 17.93
C ALA A 380 -6.11 0.28 17.96
N HIS A 381 -6.13 -0.41 16.82
CA HIS A 381 -5.65 -1.79 16.73
C HIS A 381 -4.16 -1.89 17.08
N TYR A 382 -3.34 -0.98 16.55
CA TYR A 382 -1.91 -0.96 16.86
C TYR A 382 -1.63 -0.60 18.33
N ASP A 383 -2.40 0.35 18.89
CA ASP A 383 -2.35 0.72 20.31
C ASP A 383 -2.63 -0.47 21.24
N LYS A 384 -3.53 -1.37 20.81
CA LYS A 384 -3.88 -2.59 21.54
C LYS A 384 -2.95 -3.77 21.25
N GLY A 385 -1.80 -3.53 20.61
CA GLY A 385 -0.76 -4.53 20.38
C GLY A 385 -0.97 -5.42 19.15
N MET A 386 -2.00 -5.18 18.33
CA MET A 386 -2.16 -5.93 17.08
C MET A 386 -1.03 -5.58 16.11
N ARG A 387 -0.60 -6.55 15.30
CA ARG A 387 0.39 -6.41 14.23
C ARG A 387 -0.08 -7.17 12.98
N CYS A 388 0.66 -7.08 11.89
CA CYS A 388 0.31 -7.74 10.62
C CYS A 388 -0.01 -9.23 10.80
N ASN A 389 0.84 -9.95 11.56
CA ASN A 389 0.73 -11.38 11.81
C ASN A 389 -0.39 -11.78 12.81
N THR A 390 -1.02 -10.82 13.49
CA THR A 390 -2.25 -11.03 14.27
C THR A 390 -3.39 -11.45 13.35
N CYS A 391 -3.50 -10.80 12.18
CA CYS A 391 -4.58 -11.05 11.23
C CYS A 391 -4.14 -11.92 10.06
N HIS A 392 -2.92 -11.74 9.53
CA HIS A 392 -2.48 -12.40 8.30
C HIS A 392 -1.69 -13.70 8.54
N ASP A 393 -1.91 -14.67 7.65
CA ASP A 393 -0.94 -15.74 7.42
C ASP A 393 0.25 -15.20 6.60
N PRO A 394 1.51 -15.30 7.08
CA PRO A 394 2.67 -14.76 6.38
C PRO A 394 3.10 -15.58 5.15
N HIS A 395 2.66 -16.83 5.02
CA HIS A 395 3.00 -17.70 3.88
C HIS A 395 1.88 -17.70 2.83
N GLU A 396 0.63 -17.50 3.24
CA GLU A 396 -0.54 -17.50 2.35
C GLU A 396 -1.11 -16.08 2.11
N VAL A 397 -0.23 -15.14 1.78
CA VAL A 397 -0.57 -13.73 1.49
C VAL A 397 -1.35 -13.54 0.17
N THR A 398 -1.57 -14.60 -0.58
CA THR A 398 -2.43 -14.62 -1.76
C THR A 398 -3.14 -15.97 -1.77
N PHE A 399 -4.37 -15.97 -1.26
CA PHE A 399 -5.24 -17.13 -1.09
C PHE A 399 -5.96 -17.50 -2.39
N ASN A 400 -6.35 -16.49 -3.17
CA ASN A 400 -6.87 -16.69 -4.52
C ASN A 400 -5.74 -16.82 -5.54
N ASP A 401 -6.07 -17.12 -6.80
CA ASP A 401 -5.09 -17.14 -7.89
C ASP A 401 -4.29 -15.81 -7.95
N TRP A 402 -2.96 -15.91 -8.00
CA TRP A 402 -2.05 -14.78 -8.10
C TRP A 402 -2.21 -13.98 -9.40
N LYS A 403 -2.78 -14.60 -10.45
CA LYS A 403 -3.15 -13.94 -11.72
C LYS A 403 -4.39 -13.07 -11.61
N SER A 404 -5.19 -13.22 -10.54
CA SER A 404 -6.42 -12.47 -10.35
C SER A 404 -6.17 -10.95 -10.30
N GLY A 405 -7.16 -10.20 -10.77
CA GLY A 405 -7.20 -8.74 -10.72
C GLY A 405 -7.38 -8.12 -9.33
N TYR A 406 -7.63 -8.95 -8.31
CA TYR A 406 -7.71 -8.56 -6.90
C TYR A 406 -6.98 -9.58 -6.02
N THR A 407 -6.87 -9.27 -4.72
CA THR A 407 -6.16 -10.12 -3.75
C THR A 407 -7.11 -10.48 -2.62
N LYS A 408 -7.26 -11.79 -2.38
CA LYS A 408 -7.73 -12.34 -1.11
C LYS A 408 -6.50 -12.80 -0.34
N THR A 409 -6.32 -12.35 0.88
CA THR A 409 -5.28 -12.87 1.77
C THR A 409 -5.88 -13.94 2.67
N LYS A 410 -5.10 -14.95 3.06
CA LYS A 410 -5.53 -15.82 4.16
C LYS A 410 -5.46 -15.05 5.47
N LEU A 411 -6.57 -15.07 6.22
CA LEU A 411 -6.68 -14.44 7.53
C LEU A 411 -6.74 -15.50 8.62
N LYS A 412 -5.95 -15.30 9.68
CA LYS A 412 -6.03 -16.01 10.96
C LYS A 412 -7.17 -15.49 11.82
N LYS A 413 -7.45 -14.18 11.71
CA LYS A 413 -8.55 -13.49 12.38
C LYS A 413 -9.28 -12.59 11.40
N THR A 414 -10.59 -12.62 11.48
CA THR A 414 -11.53 -11.76 10.77
C THR A 414 -12.14 -10.74 11.74
N CYS A 415 -12.75 -9.67 11.23
CA CYS A 415 -13.32 -8.61 12.08
C CYS A 415 -14.34 -9.16 13.11
N LYS A 416 -15.18 -10.09 12.67
CA LYS A 416 -16.22 -10.74 13.50
C LYS A 416 -15.68 -11.58 14.65
N ASP A 417 -14.41 -12.00 14.61
CA ASP A 417 -13.80 -12.80 15.69
C ASP A 417 -13.49 -11.96 16.94
N CYS A 418 -13.56 -10.62 16.82
CA CYS A 418 -13.37 -9.69 17.95
C CYS A 418 -14.51 -8.68 18.08
N HIS A 419 -15.26 -8.42 17.01
CA HIS A 419 -16.38 -7.48 16.96
C HIS A 419 -17.72 -8.22 16.83
N GLU A 420 -18.02 -9.09 17.80
CA GLU A 420 -19.23 -9.94 17.78
C GLU A 420 -20.53 -9.14 17.80
N THR A 421 -20.58 -8.06 18.60
CA THR A 421 -21.75 -7.19 18.66
C THR A 421 -22.01 -6.54 17.30
N GLN A 422 -20.98 -5.95 16.69
CA GLN A 422 -21.07 -5.37 15.35
C GLN A 422 -21.50 -6.42 14.31
N ALA A 423 -20.90 -7.62 14.36
CA ALA A 423 -21.27 -8.71 13.45
C ALA A 423 -22.75 -9.12 13.62
N SER A 424 -23.28 -9.10 14.85
CA SER A 424 -24.69 -9.42 15.13
C SER A 424 -25.65 -8.40 14.53
N PHE A 425 -25.32 -7.10 14.61
CA PHE A 425 -26.09 -6.03 13.97
C PHE A 425 -25.96 -6.10 12.45
N PHE A 426 -24.74 -6.30 11.95
CA PHE A 426 -24.42 -6.37 10.53
C PHE A 426 -25.14 -7.52 9.82
N LYS A 427 -25.31 -8.68 10.48
CA LYS A 427 -26.15 -9.78 9.97
C LYS A 427 -27.62 -9.38 9.74
N LYS A 428 -28.08 -8.31 10.41
CA LYS A 428 -29.40 -7.69 10.25
C LYS A 428 -29.34 -6.39 9.42
N GLY A 429 -28.23 -6.16 8.70
CA GLY A 429 -27.93 -5.02 7.83
C GLY A 429 -28.79 -4.87 6.57
N GLY A 430 -29.81 -5.69 6.38
CA GLY A 430 -30.62 -5.71 5.16
C GLY A 430 -29.77 -6.04 3.93
N ILE A 431 -29.71 -5.11 2.97
CA ILE A 431 -28.98 -5.30 1.71
C ILE A 431 -27.47 -5.44 1.96
N HIS A 432 -26.90 -4.66 2.89
CA HIS A 432 -25.47 -4.72 3.21
C HIS A 432 -25.08 -5.93 4.06
N ALA A 433 -26.04 -6.73 4.56
CA ALA A 433 -25.73 -7.92 5.37
C ALA A 433 -24.95 -9.01 4.59
N LYS A 434 -24.89 -8.89 3.26
CA LYS A 434 -24.12 -9.76 2.36
C LYS A 434 -22.69 -9.27 2.10
N ASP A 435 -22.38 -8.03 2.47
CA ASP A 435 -21.06 -7.43 2.25
C ASP A 435 -20.05 -7.93 3.30
N ASN A 436 -18.79 -7.57 3.12
CA ASN A 436 -17.75 -7.80 4.13
C ASN A 436 -17.55 -6.54 4.98
N CYS A 437 -17.15 -6.69 6.25
CA CYS A 437 -16.77 -5.53 7.08
C CYS A 437 -15.70 -4.66 6.39
N THR A 438 -14.77 -5.30 5.67
CA THR A 438 -13.71 -4.64 4.90
C THR A 438 -14.23 -3.79 3.74
N ALA A 439 -15.46 -4.03 3.27
CA ALA A 439 -16.06 -3.27 2.18
C ALA A 439 -16.25 -1.79 2.54
N CYS A 440 -16.46 -1.46 3.82
CA CYS A 440 -16.55 -0.07 4.28
C CYS A 440 -15.27 0.36 5.02
N HIS A 441 -14.68 -0.52 5.83
CA HIS A 441 -13.59 -0.17 6.75
C HIS A 441 -12.18 -0.32 6.16
N MET A 442 -12.02 -0.92 4.98
CA MET A 442 -10.73 -1.08 4.32
C MET A 442 -10.82 -0.78 2.81
N PRO A 443 -11.33 0.39 2.41
CA PRO A 443 -11.44 0.74 1.00
C PRO A 443 -10.05 0.76 0.36
N ASN A 444 -9.99 0.41 -0.93
CA ASN A 444 -8.79 0.68 -1.70
C ASN A 444 -8.57 2.18 -1.86
N MET A 445 -7.43 2.67 -1.34
CA MET A 445 -7.04 4.09 -1.35
C MET A 445 -5.64 4.31 -1.87
N MET A 446 -4.82 3.27 -1.89
CA MET A 446 -3.38 3.40 -2.03
C MET A 446 -2.94 3.29 -3.51
N SER A 447 -2.12 4.23 -3.94
CA SER A 447 -1.49 4.26 -5.26
C SER A 447 -0.28 3.33 -5.31
N CYS A 448 -0.33 2.33 -6.20
CA CYS A 448 0.86 1.55 -6.51
C CYS A 448 1.65 2.19 -7.67
N GLU A 449 0.95 2.81 -8.60
CA GLU A 449 1.47 3.18 -9.92
C GLU A 449 2.08 4.57 -9.94
N ASN A 450 1.76 5.41 -8.94
CA ASN A 450 2.01 6.86 -8.95
C ASN A 450 1.44 7.52 -10.21
N PHE A 451 0.23 7.12 -10.58
CA PHE A 451 -0.43 7.61 -11.78
C PHE A 451 -1.19 8.91 -11.45
N GLY A 452 -0.43 9.95 -11.13
CA GLY A 452 -0.94 11.23 -10.60
C GLY A 452 -2.02 11.87 -11.49
N ALA A 453 -1.90 11.75 -12.82
CA ALA A 453 -2.87 12.28 -13.77
C ALA A 453 -4.31 11.78 -13.59
N VAL A 454 -4.51 10.60 -12.97
CA VAL A 454 -5.85 10.02 -12.73
C VAL A 454 -6.26 10.02 -11.26
N GLN A 455 -5.48 10.67 -10.39
CA GLN A 455 -5.80 10.76 -8.97
C GLN A 455 -6.77 11.93 -8.71
N ASN A 456 -7.87 11.62 -8.05
CA ASN A 456 -8.83 12.57 -7.51
C ASN A 456 -9.38 12.02 -6.18
N PRO A 457 -8.64 12.21 -5.07
CA PRO A 457 -8.99 11.61 -3.79
C PRO A 457 -10.32 12.12 -3.23
N ASP A 458 -10.77 13.32 -3.60
CA ASP A 458 -12.07 13.87 -3.18
C ASP A 458 -13.26 13.13 -3.78
N LYS A 459 -13.03 12.46 -4.91
CA LYS A 459 -13.98 11.59 -5.61
C LYS A 459 -13.73 10.10 -5.33
N GLY A 460 -12.80 9.77 -4.42
CA GLY A 460 -12.49 8.39 -4.05
C GLY A 460 -11.90 7.56 -5.20
N GLY A 461 -10.99 8.12 -6.01
CA GLY A 461 -10.38 7.40 -7.14
C GLY A 461 -9.20 8.15 -7.76
N PHE A 462 -8.65 7.73 -8.90
CA PHE A 462 -8.90 6.45 -9.58
C PHE A 462 -7.64 5.56 -9.64
N ASP A 463 -6.48 6.03 -9.13
CA ASP A 463 -5.27 5.23 -8.87
C ASP A 463 -5.22 4.81 -7.39
N ASN A 464 -6.07 3.83 -7.06
CA ASN A 464 -6.28 3.31 -5.73
C ASN A 464 -6.45 1.79 -5.79
N VAL A 465 -5.33 1.08 -5.68
CA VAL A 465 -5.24 -0.36 -6.00
C VAL A 465 -4.86 -1.25 -4.83
N ARG A 466 -4.58 -0.69 -3.64
CA ARG A 466 -4.36 -1.44 -2.39
C ARG A 466 -5.27 -0.95 -1.26
N ALA A 467 -5.68 -1.89 -0.42
CA ALA A 467 -6.61 -1.70 0.68
C ALA A 467 -5.96 -0.95 1.85
N SER A 468 -6.65 0.06 2.36
CA SER A 468 -6.22 0.81 3.53
C SER A 468 -6.25 -0.04 4.81
N HIS A 469 -5.41 0.32 5.79
CA HIS A 469 -5.31 -0.29 7.12
C HIS A 469 -5.52 0.77 8.22
N ILE A 470 -6.63 1.50 8.11
CA ILE A 470 -7.01 2.61 8.99
C ILE A 470 -8.23 2.25 9.86
N TRP A 471 -9.22 1.57 9.27
CA TRP A 471 -10.47 1.06 9.88
C TRP A 471 -11.44 2.09 10.42
N ASN A 472 -10.97 3.13 11.13
CA ASN A 472 -11.84 4.16 11.70
C ASN A 472 -12.55 4.92 10.58
N ILE A 473 -13.88 5.09 10.64
CA ILE A 473 -14.65 5.89 9.69
C ILE A 473 -15.13 7.16 10.40
N LYS A 474 -14.69 8.32 9.92
CA LYS A 474 -15.18 9.62 10.42
C LYS A 474 -16.43 10.00 9.64
N VAL A 475 -17.56 10.00 10.34
CA VAL A 475 -18.84 10.45 9.81
C VAL A 475 -18.90 11.97 9.89
N ASP A 476 -18.45 12.63 8.82
CA ASP A 476 -18.40 14.09 8.71
C ASP A 476 -18.78 14.53 7.30
N LYS A 477 -19.43 15.69 7.20
CA LYS A 477 -19.90 16.24 5.93
C LYS A 477 -18.77 16.65 4.98
N THR A 478 -17.64 17.11 5.52
CA THR A 478 -16.58 17.79 4.77
C THR A 478 -15.17 17.26 5.03
N ALA A 479 -14.91 16.67 6.19
CA ALA A 479 -13.58 16.18 6.54
C ALA A 479 -13.08 15.13 5.55
N LYS A 480 -11.84 15.28 5.10
CA LYS A 480 -11.21 14.38 4.11
C LYS A 480 -10.09 13.56 4.74
N THR A 481 -9.99 12.30 4.34
CA THR A 481 -8.90 11.41 4.76
C THR A 481 -7.54 11.89 4.27
N LEU A 482 -7.47 12.36 3.03
CA LEU A 482 -6.23 12.72 2.34
C LEU A 482 -6.22 14.21 2.12
N ASN A 483 -5.17 14.92 2.56
CA ASN A 483 -5.10 16.37 2.40
C ASN A 483 -3.72 16.81 1.89
N PRO A 484 -3.66 17.82 1.01
CA PRO A 484 -2.42 18.52 0.74
C PRO A 484 -2.02 19.34 1.99
N PRO A 485 -0.82 19.93 2.00
CA PRO A 485 -0.48 20.93 3.01
C PRO A 485 -1.52 22.06 3.06
N GLU A 486 -1.75 22.61 4.25
CA GLU A 486 -2.75 23.66 4.47
C GLU A 486 -2.57 24.85 3.51
N GLY A 487 -3.69 25.36 2.98
CA GLY A 487 -3.71 26.48 2.03
C GLY A 487 -3.23 26.13 0.61
N LYS A 488 -2.86 24.88 0.33
CA LYS A 488 -2.52 24.43 -1.02
C LYS A 488 -3.72 23.86 -1.76
N GLU A 489 -3.68 23.97 -3.09
CA GLU A 489 -4.67 23.37 -3.97
C GLU A 489 -4.71 21.84 -3.79
N ARG A 490 -5.91 21.27 -3.90
CA ARG A 490 -6.13 19.81 -3.88
C ARG A 490 -5.80 19.18 -5.23
N SER A 491 -4.53 19.29 -5.64
CA SER A 491 -4.00 18.75 -6.88
C SER A 491 -2.95 17.66 -6.62
N PRO A 492 -2.93 16.55 -7.41
CA PRO A 492 -1.88 15.54 -7.36
C PRO A 492 -0.46 16.09 -7.66
N LYS A 493 -0.38 17.28 -8.27
CA LYS A 493 0.89 17.97 -8.54
C LYS A 493 1.50 18.63 -7.29
N VAL A 494 0.71 18.83 -6.24
CA VAL A 494 1.18 19.38 -4.97
C VAL A 494 1.89 18.28 -4.18
N GLY A 495 3.11 18.56 -3.72
CA GLY A 495 3.85 17.66 -2.83
C GLY A 495 3.44 17.80 -1.37
N GLY A 496 3.69 16.77 -0.55
CA GLY A 496 3.48 16.82 0.90
C GLY A 496 2.07 16.46 1.37
N TRP A 497 1.32 15.68 0.57
CA TRP A 497 0.05 15.13 1.02
C TRP A 497 0.21 14.20 2.23
N THR A 498 -0.79 14.20 3.11
CA THR A 498 -0.81 13.42 4.35
C THR A 498 -2.17 12.77 4.59
N ILE A 499 -2.19 11.73 5.43
CA ILE A 499 -3.42 11.17 5.99
C ILE A 499 -3.81 12.04 7.20
N ALA A 500 -5.03 12.55 7.20
CA ALA A 500 -5.58 13.34 8.29
C ALA A 500 -5.81 12.51 9.56
N ARG A 501 -5.75 13.21 10.68
CA ARG A 501 -5.98 12.65 12.01
C ARG A 501 -7.30 13.18 12.58
N ASP A 502 -7.97 12.34 13.36
CA ASP A 502 -9.09 12.74 14.19
C ASP A 502 -8.61 13.42 15.48
N ASP A 503 -9.55 13.78 16.34
CA ASP A 503 -9.29 14.54 17.57
C ASP A 503 -8.49 13.70 18.60
N GLU A 504 -8.40 12.38 18.40
CA GLU A 504 -7.60 11.45 19.19
C GLU A 504 -6.20 11.23 18.58
N GLY A 505 -5.88 11.93 17.50
CA GLY A 505 -4.61 11.83 16.78
C GLY A 505 -4.47 10.56 15.93
N ARG A 506 -5.57 9.84 15.66
CA ARG A 506 -5.62 8.61 14.86
C ARG A 506 -6.03 8.89 13.42
N PHE A 507 -5.57 8.07 12.48
CA PHE A 507 -6.04 8.19 11.11
C PHE A 507 -7.50 7.77 10.98
N PHE A 508 -8.22 8.38 10.04
CA PHE A 508 -9.61 8.04 9.75
C PHE A 508 -9.86 7.91 8.24
N LEU A 509 -10.97 7.26 7.90
CA LEU A 509 -11.56 7.17 6.58
C LEU A 509 -12.76 8.10 6.50
N ASP A 510 -12.82 8.97 5.50
CA ASP A 510 -14.02 9.72 5.17
C ASP A 510 -15.08 8.84 4.49
N LEU A 511 -16.30 9.36 4.41
CA LEU A 511 -17.44 8.64 3.86
C LEU A 511 -17.32 8.43 2.34
N MET A 512 -16.62 9.31 1.62
CA MET A 512 -16.45 9.14 0.17
C MET A 512 -15.60 7.90 -0.13
N TRP A 513 -14.48 7.74 0.57
CA TRP A 513 -13.69 6.52 0.49
C TRP A 513 -14.46 5.29 0.97
N SER A 514 -15.22 5.40 2.06
CA SER A 514 -15.91 4.25 2.64
C SER A 514 -17.07 3.73 1.78
N CYS A 515 -17.80 4.62 1.10
CA CYS A 515 -19.06 4.25 0.41
C CYS A 515 -19.04 4.52 -1.10
N GLY A 516 -18.45 5.64 -1.54
CA GLY A 516 -18.54 6.14 -2.92
C GLY A 516 -17.31 5.88 -3.81
N ARG A 517 -16.25 5.24 -3.30
CA ARG A 517 -15.00 5.07 -4.07
C ARG A 517 -15.20 4.30 -5.37
N THR A 518 -14.33 4.56 -6.34
CA THR A 518 -14.18 3.77 -7.57
C THR A 518 -12.85 3.03 -7.53
N SER A 519 -12.86 1.71 -7.72
CA SER A 519 -11.64 0.89 -7.73
C SER A 519 -11.85 -0.40 -8.50
N PHE A 520 -11.09 -0.57 -9.58
CA PHE A 520 -11.08 -1.78 -10.41
C PHE A 520 -10.20 -2.91 -9.83
N SER A 521 -9.78 -2.74 -8.60
CA SER A 521 -8.82 -3.56 -7.87
C SER A 521 -9.35 -3.98 -6.49
N ASP A 522 -10.52 -3.48 -6.10
CA ASP A 522 -11.17 -3.78 -4.83
C ASP A 522 -12.11 -4.96 -5.04
N ILE A 523 -11.86 -6.04 -4.30
CA ILE A 523 -12.68 -7.25 -4.39
C ILE A 523 -14.12 -7.02 -3.96
N ASN A 524 -14.38 -6.06 -3.08
CA ASN A 524 -15.74 -5.76 -2.64
C ASN A 524 -16.54 -5.03 -3.73
N LEU A 525 -15.87 -4.47 -4.74
CA LEU A 525 -16.53 -3.76 -5.85
C LEU A 525 -16.52 -4.58 -7.15
N MET A 526 -15.50 -5.42 -7.36
CA MET A 526 -15.27 -6.19 -8.59
C MET A 526 -15.42 -7.71 -8.41
N GLY A 527 -15.60 -8.18 -7.18
CA GLY A 527 -15.72 -9.60 -6.88
C GLY A 527 -17.06 -10.18 -7.37
N PRO A 528 -17.20 -11.53 -7.35
CA PRO A 528 -18.45 -12.17 -7.72
C PRO A 528 -19.64 -11.63 -6.89
N GLY A 529 -20.69 -11.19 -7.57
CA GLY A 529 -21.89 -10.63 -6.94
C GLY A 529 -21.73 -9.19 -6.41
N ALA A 530 -20.58 -8.54 -6.62
CA ALA A 530 -20.39 -7.14 -6.24
C ALA A 530 -21.16 -6.21 -7.19
N SER A 531 -21.74 -5.15 -6.62
CA SER A 531 -22.53 -4.15 -7.35
C SER A 531 -21.73 -2.93 -7.78
N GLY A 532 -20.41 -2.89 -7.54
CA GLY A 532 -19.60 -1.67 -7.66
C GLY A 532 -19.83 -0.63 -6.55
N CYS A 533 -20.56 -0.99 -5.48
CA CYS A 533 -20.96 -0.11 -4.38
C CYS A 533 -21.69 1.14 -4.89
N HIS A 534 -21.42 2.32 -4.33
CA HIS A 534 -22.09 3.57 -4.70
C HIS A 534 -21.29 4.44 -5.67
N SER A 535 -20.28 3.86 -6.34
CA SER A 535 -19.47 4.57 -7.33
C SER A 535 -20.33 5.05 -8.51
N PRO A 536 -20.29 6.35 -8.86
CA PRO A 536 -20.96 6.84 -10.07
C PRO A 536 -20.39 6.26 -11.38
N VAL A 537 -19.20 5.66 -11.32
CA VAL A 537 -18.46 5.17 -12.49
C VAL A 537 -18.68 3.69 -12.74
N GLN A 538 -18.66 2.85 -11.69
CA GLN A 538 -18.70 1.39 -11.84
C GLN A 538 -19.88 0.70 -11.14
N SER A 539 -20.75 1.44 -10.45
CA SER A 539 -21.95 0.87 -9.82
C SER A 539 -22.93 0.32 -10.86
N THR A 540 -23.54 -0.82 -10.54
CA THR A 540 -24.68 -1.40 -11.25
C THR A 540 -26.01 -1.16 -10.52
N LEU A 541 -25.99 -0.42 -9.41
CA LEU A 541 -27.19 -0.03 -8.67
C LEU A 541 -28.01 1.01 -9.45
N PRO A 542 -29.28 1.25 -9.08
CA PRO A 542 -30.04 2.37 -9.60
C PRO A 542 -29.32 3.71 -9.36
N GLU A 543 -29.43 4.65 -10.30
CA GLU A 543 -28.70 5.92 -10.30
C GLU A 543 -28.88 6.76 -9.01
N LYS A 544 -30.05 6.68 -8.37
CA LYS A 544 -30.31 7.32 -7.07
C LYS A 544 -29.41 6.84 -5.92
N LEU A 545 -28.70 5.71 -6.11
CA LEU A 545 -27.72 5.16 -5.18
C LEU A 545 -26.29 5.42 -5.63
N HIS A 546 -26.07 6.25 -6.64
CA HIS A 546 -24.74 6.71 -7.03
C HIS A 546 -24.40 7.98 -6.23
N PHE A 547 -23.34 7.90 -5.44
CA PHE A 547 -22.94 9.00 -4.55
C PHE A 547 -21.81 9.79 -5.20
N SER A 548 -22.12 11.02 -5.61
CA SER A 548 -21.18 11.86 -6.38
C SER A 548 -20.28 12.74 -5.51
N ASN A 549 -20.61 12.85 -4.22
CA ASN A 549 -19.85 13.60 -3.24
C ASN A 549 -20.15 13.07 -1.83
N GLN A 550 -19.34 13.53 -0.87
CA GLN A 550 -19.40 13.09 0.51
C GLN A 550 -20.65 13.55 1.26
N GLU A 551 -21.15 14.76 0.96
CA GLU A 551 -22.33 15.33 1.60
C GLU A 551 -23.57 14.47 1.36
N MET A 552 -23.77 13.98 0.13
CA MET A 552 -24.85 13.04 -0.18
C MET A 552 -24.80 11.77 0.69
N ILE A 553 -23.60 11.27 0.96
CA ILE A 553 -23.39 10.07 1.78
C ILE A 553 -23.68 10.41 3.24
N TYR A 554 -23.18 11.55 3.72
CA TYR A 554 -23.41 12.04 5.06
C TYR A 554 -24.90 12.17 5.36
N ASP A 555 -25.68 12.81 4.47
CA ASP A 555 -27.12 12.99 4.65
C ASP A 555 -27.83 11.62 4.77
N LYS A 556 -27.45 10.64 3.95
CA LYS A 556 -27.98 9.27 4.02
C LYS A 556 -27.60 8.54 5.30
N VAL A 557 -26.37 8.73 5.78
CA VAL A 557 -25.93 8.16 7.06
C VAL A 557 -26.68 8.81 8.23
N MET A 558 -26.95 10.11 8.18
CA MET A 558 -27.71 10.82 9.21
C MET A 558 -29.18 10.38 9.27
N GLU A 559 -29.81 10.03 8.14
CA GLU A 559 -31.14 9.40 8.11
C GLU A 559 -31.20 8.11 8.94
N TRP A 560 -30.09 7.38 9.05
CA TRP A 560 -30.00 6.18 9.89
C TRP A 560 -29.54 6.48 11.31
N GLN A 561 -28.57 7.38 11.49
CA GLN A 561 -27.97 7.63 12.80
C GLN A 561 -28.83 8.48 13.74
N ASN A 562 -29.52 9.50 13.23
CA ASN A 562 -30.26 10.43 14.08
C ASN A 562 -31.39 9.74 14.86
N PRO A 563 -32.27 8.93 14.23
CA PRO A 563 -33.34 8.25 14.97
C PRO A 563 -32.79 7.28 16.02
N VAL A 564 -31.63 6.67 15.75
CA VAL A 564 -31.01 5.72 16.66
C VAL A 564 -30.41 6.42 17.87
N LYS A 565 -29.67 7.52 17.66
CA LYS A 565 -29.10 8.34 18.73
C LYS A 565 -30.19 8.97 19.61
N GLU A 566 -31.23 9.54 19.00
CA GLU A 566 -32.37 10.11 19.73
C GLU A 566 -33.13 9.05 20.55
N GLY A 567 -33.32 7.86 19.97
CA GLY A 567 -33.93 6.73 20.66
C GLY A 567 -33.12 6.26 21.85
N TYR A 568 -31.80 6.11 21.69
CA TYR A 568 -30.87 5.78 22.76
C TYR A 568 -30.95 6.78 23.92
N GLU A 569 -30.94 8.09 23.62
CA GLU A 569 -31.08 9.14 24.64
C GLU A 569 -32.41 9.06 25.40
N LYS A 570 -33.52 8.80 24.69
CA LYS A 570 -34.83 8.58 25.32
C LYS A 570 -34.82 7.36 26.24
N ILE A 571 -34.16 6.27 25.83
CA ILE A 571 -34.02 5.06 26.63
C ILE A 571 -33.27 5.37 27.93
N ARG A 572 -32.09 6.01 27.83
CA ARG A 572 -31.26 6.36 29.00
C ARG A 572 -31.99 7.26 29.99
N LYS A 573 -32.67 8.30 29.48
CA LYS A 573 -33.51 9.18 30.32
C LYS A 573 -34.69 8.45 30.95
N GLY A 574 -35.34 7.57 30.20
CA GLY A 574 -36.45 6.75 30.68
C GLY A 574 -36.06 5.83 31.83
N ILE A 575 -34.92 5.14 31.70
CA ILE A 575 -34.33 4.28 32.75
C ILE A 575 -34.02 5.10 34.01
N ALA A 576 -33.32 6.23 33.87
CA ALA A 576 -32.98 7.09 35.01
C ALA A 576 -34.24 7.58 35.77
N ASN A 577 -35.30 7.93 35.04
CA ASN A 577 -36.58 8.32 35.65
C ASN A 577 -37.28 7.15 36.37
N ILE A 578 -37.23 5.94 35.79
CA ILE A 578 -37.76 4.74 36.43
C ILE A 578 -37.02 4.46 37.73
N ASP A 579 -35.68 4.46 37.71
CA ASP A 579 -34.85 4.17 38.89
C ASP A 579 -35.14 5.15 40.03
N LYS A 580 -35.24 6.45 39.71
CA LYS A 580 -35.61 7.49 40.67
C LYS A 580 -37.00 7.23 41.27
N THR A 581 -38.00 7.03 40.41
CA THR A 581 -39.40 6.83 40.85
C THR A 581 -39.55 5.54 41.65
N PHE A 582 -38.83 4.48 41.25
CA PHE A 582 -38.81 3.19 41.92
C PHE A 582 -38.23 3.30 43.33
N ALA A 583 -37.16 4.09 43.52
CA ALA A 583 -36.57 4.35 44.83
C ALA A 583 -37.49 5.16 45.78
N GLU A 584 -38.26 6.11 45.23
CA GLU A 584 -39.18 6.94 46.00
C GLU A 584 -40.50 6.21 46.34
N LYS A 585 -40.88 5.19 45.58
CA LYS A 585 -42.19 4.51 45.72
C LYS A 585 -42.16 3.39 46.77
N THR A 586 -42.82 3.63 47.90
CA THR A 586 -42.82 2.70 49.05
C THR A 586 -43.91 1.60 49.00
N LYS A 587 -44.87 1.68 48.07
CA LYS A 587 -46.04 0.77 47.99
C LYS A 587 -46.17 0.08 46.62
N LEU A 588 -45.29 -0.86 46.31
CA LEU A 588 -45.39 -1.78 45.16
C LEU A 588 -45.40 -3.23 45.65
N SER A 589 -46.20 -4.10 45.04
CA SER A 589 -46.16 -5.54 45.31
C SER A 589 -44.81 -6.15 44.86
N VAL A 590 -44.47 -7.35 45.35
CA VAL A 590 -43.24 -8.04 44.95
C VAL A 590 -43.23 -8.33 43.44
N GLU A 591 -44.38 -8.71 42.89
CA GLU A 591 -44.56 -9.00 41.46
C GLU A 591 -44.37 -7.75 40.62
N GLN A 592 -44.97 -6.61 41.04
CA GLN A 592 -44.80 -5.33 40.36
C GLN A 592 -43.34 -4.87 40.39
N LYS A 593 -42.66 -5.03 41.54
CA LYS A 593 -41.23 -4.70 41.67
C LYS A 593 -40.38 -5.55 40.73
N SER A 594 -40.58 -6.86 40.75
CA SER A 594 -39.87 -7.80 39.88
C SER A 594 -40.07 -7.47 38.40
N LYS A 595 -41.31 -7.17 38.00
CA LYS A 595 -41.65 -6.80 36.62
C LYS A 595 -40.99 -5.49 36.18
N VAL A 596 -41.04 -4.44 37.00
CA VAL A 596 -40.38 -3.15 36.71
C VAL A 596 -38.87 -3.33 36.56
N LEU A 597 -38.22 -4.05 37.48
CA LEU A 597 -36.78 -4.32 37.41
C LEU A 597 -36.42 -5.11 36.15
N SER A 598 -37.20 -6.12 35.80
CA SER A 598 -36.98 -6.93 34.59
C SER A 598 -37.10 -6.10 33.31
N LEU A 599 -38.14 -5.28 33.17
CA LEU A 599 -38.33 -4.39 32.01
C LEU A 599 -37.21 -3.36 31.88
N THR A 600 -36.80 -2.77 33.01
CA THR A 600 -35.70 -1.78 33.05
C THR A 600 -34.38 -2.41 32.63
N ASN A 601 -34.08 -3.61 33.13
CA ASN A 601 -32.89 -4.37 32.74
C ASN A 601 -32.89 -4.73 31.24
N GLN A 602 -34.05 -5.08 30.68
CA GLN A 602 -34.18 -5.36 29.23
C GLN A 602 -33.93 -4.09 28.39
N ALA A 603 -34.49 -2.95 28.80
CA ALA A 603 -34.24 -1.67 28.14
C ALA A 603 -32.75 -1.25 28.23
N GLN A 604 -32.13 -1.42 29.41
CA GLN A 604 -30.71 -1.16 29.62
C GLN A 604 -29.83 -2.04 28.74
N ALA A 605 -30.13 -3.35 28.66
CA ALA A 605 -29.40 -4.28 27.80
C ALA A 605 -29.46 -3.89 26.31
N ILE A 606 -30.57 -3.32 25.85
CA ILE A 606 -30.68 -2.78 24.48
C ILE A 606 -29.80 -1.54 24.31
N ALA A 607 -29.83 -0.60 25.26
CA ALA A 607 -28.97 0.58 25.24
C ALA A 607 -27.49 0.20 25.19
N ASP A 608 -27.04 -0.72 26.06
CA ASP A 608 -25.66 -1.19 26.11
C ASP A 608 -25.22 -1.84 24.79
N ARG A 609 -26.12 -2.57 24.13
CA ARG A 609 -25.83 -3.21 22.84
C ARG A 609 -25.68 -2.18 21.71
N LEU A 610 -26.50 -1.13 21.70
CA LEU A 610 -26.40 -0.03 20.73
C LEU A 610 -25.07 0.74 20.90
N GLU A 611 -24.72 1.04 22.15
CA GLU A 611 -23.47 1.72 22.48
C GLU A 611 -22.25 0.86 22.13
N LYS A 612 -22.28 -0.44 22.46
CA LYS A 612 -21.22 -1.39 22.13
C LYS A 612 -21.07 -1.63 20.62
N ASP A 613 -22.17 -1.62 19.86
CA ASP A 613 -22.11 -1.64 18.40
C ASP A 613 -21.43 -0.38 17.85
N GLY A 614 -21.83 0.79 18.34
CA GLY A 614 -21.21 2.09 18.07
C GLY A 614 -21.43 2.62 16.65
N SER A 615 -22.09 1.88 15.75
CA SER A 615 -22.39 2.36 14.40
C SER A 615 -23.59 3.30 14.33
N TRP A 616 -24.34 3.37 15.44
CA TRP A 616 -25.58 4.12 15.57
C TRP A 616 -26.57 3.78 14.46
N GLY A 617 -26.68 2.50 14.11
CA GLY A 617 -27.64 2.01 13.13
C GLY A 617 -27.09 1.73 11.75
N VAL A 618 -25.88 2.18 11.40
CA VAL A 618 -25.31 1.92 10.06
C VAL A 618 -25.09 0.41 9.81
N HIS A 619 -24.71 -0.37 10.83
CA HIS A 619 -24.60 -1.83 10.69
C HIS A 619 -25.96 -2.51 10.49
N GLY A 620 -27.07 -1.91 10.91
CA GLY A 620 -28.39 -2.51 10.82
C GLY A 620 -29.51 -1.51 11.03
N PRO A 621 -29.87 -0.68 10.02
CA PRO A 621 -30.74 0.47 10.24
C PRO A 621 -32.13 0.08 10.75
N ALA A 622 -32.79 -0.84 10.06
CA ALA A 622 -34.12 -1.31 10.43
C ALA A 622 -34.10 -2.07 11.77
N TYR A 623 -33.05 -2.87 12.01
CA TYR A 623 -32.93 -3.63 13.26
C TYR A 623 -32.72 -2.73 14.47
N SER A 624 -31.85 -1.73 14.34
CA SER A 624 -31.55 -0.78 15.42
C SER A 624 -32.78 0.05 15.79
N LYS A 625 -33.55 0.49 14.78
CA LYS A 625 -34.84 1.16 15.02
C LYS A 625 -35.84 0.26 15.76
N LYS A 626 -35.97 -1.00 15.33
CA LYS A 626 -36.87 -1.96 15.98
C LYS A 626 -36.54 -2.16 17.47
N ILE A 627 -35.27 -2.39 17.81
CA ILE A 627 -34.90 -2.64 19.21
C ILE A 627 -35.03 -1.38 20.08
N ILE A 628 -34.90 -0.19 19.49
CA ILE A 628 -35.23 1.05 20.20
C ILE A 628 -36.71 1.11 20.56
N GLU A 629 -37.59 0.82 19.60
CA GLU A 629 -39.04 0.79 19.85
C GLU A 629 -39.39 -0.23 20.94
N GLU A 630 -38.76 -1.41 20.91
CA GLU A 630 -38.88 -2.44 21.95
C GLU A 630 -38.46 -1.95 23.34
N ALA A 631 -37.31 -1.28 23.46
CA ALA A 631 -36.86 -0.70 24.72
C ALA A 631 -37.77 0.41 25.25
N LEU A 632 -38.30 1.25 24.35
CA LEU A 632 -39.25 2.31 24.73
C LEU A 632 -40.58 1.73 25.21
N ILE A 633 -41.04 0.61 24.64
CA ILE A 633 -42.22 -0.12 25.13
C ILE A 633 -41.96 -0.64 26.55
N TYR A 634 -40.78 -1.24 26.81
CA TYR A 634 -40.44 -1.70 28.17
C TYR A 634 -40.42 -0.57 29.19
N ILE A 635 -39.86 0.58 28.81
CA ILE A 635 -39.86 1.78 29.66
C ILE A 635 -41.28 2.25 29.93
N GLN A 636 -42.14 2.32 28.92
CA GLN A 636 -43.52 2.75 29.08
C GLN A 636 -44.32 1.80 29.99
N GLU A 637 -44.14 0.48 29.83
CA GLU A 637 -44.80 -0.51 30.68
C GLU A 637 -44.31 -0.43 32.14
N ALA A 638 -43.01 -0.25 32.36
CA ALA A 638 -42.44 -0.03 33.69
C ALA A 638 -42.97 1.25 34.34
N GLN A 639 -43.06 2.34 33.59
CA GLN A 639 -43.64 3.60 34.05
C GLN A 639 -45.14 3.49 34.37
N ASN A 640 -45.90 2.71 33.61
CA ASN A 640 -47.32 2.47 33.90
C ASN A 640 -47.50 1.77 35.25
N ILE A 641 -46.74 0.71 35.51
CA ILE A 641 -46.73 0.00 36.81
C ILE A 641 -46.33 0.95 37.95
N LEU A 642 -45.31 1.77 37.72
CA LEU A 642 -44.88 2.80 38.68
C LEU A 642 -45.90 3.93 38.89
N ASN A 643 -46.80 4.16 37.95
CA ASN A 643 -47.87 5.15 38.07
C ASN A 643 -49.21 4.54 38.53
N GLY A 644 -49.26 3.21 38.73
CA GLY A 644 -50.49 2.51 39.12
C GLY A 644 -51.53 2.42 37.99
N LYS A 645 -51.08 2.45 36.74
CA LYS A 645 -51.87 2.14 35.53
C LYS A 645 -51.55 0.73 35.08
#